data_AF-A0A6F7W2M3-F1
#
_entry.id   AF-A0A6F7W2M3-F1
#
_cell.length_a   1.000
_cell.length_b   1.000
_cell.length_c   1.000
_cell.angle_alpha   90.00
_cell.angle_beta   90.00
_cell.angle_gamma   90.00
#
_symmetry.space_group_name_H-M   'P 1'
#
loop_
_entity.id
_entity.type
_entity.pdbx_description
1 polymer ?
#
loop_
_entity_poly.entity_id
_entity_poly.type
_entity_poly.pdbx_seq_one_letter_code
_entity_poly.pdbx_strand_id
1 'polypeptide(L)'
;MDWRAAFPADPTPRTVDLPTYAFQHQRYWMNGSGAVGDPSGLGLVAADHPLLGAAVELADGSTHLLTGRISAGGGDDWLGEHIVANAVLAPGAALVEWALRAADEVGCGGIEELALQVPLVLPESGGLRIQVVVGAAAEDGRRDVRIYSRPDGEGDAGADAGWLCHAEGVLSPAPEGAGQSAEGLGGTWPPAGAKPVDLVGFYERSEAAGYAYGPSFQGLRAVWRDGADLLAEVALPEAAGEADGFGIHPALLDAALHPALLLDTGSEREGDGGQVLLPFAWNGVSLWAAGASTVRVRITPHGDGAEGERGLRLVVADAVGDPVLTVDSLVTRPASVEQLRGAAAARGVDGLFVLDWTPLPQPTGADGPVAGRDDWAVLATEGAHPDLEGLLAALDDGKSAPAVVLAEFPRSDADADTATDMAAAGLAVAQHALELVQKWLAEPRLADARLVVVTRGAVAVTDAEGGTDVAAAALWGLLRSAQAENPGRFALLDLGPDLDLGLDLDLELDVDRALGLHLRDAITQAVDLDEPQLAVRNGRAWVPRLVRASADSGPKERGTPAALDPDGTVLMTGGTGTLGGLVAEHLVRTWRVGHLLLVSRRGPDAPGARELATRLEGLGARVRVAAVDVTDASAVAELVAGVDAEHPLTGVIHATGLLDDAVMTSQTPERLARVWAAKATGAAHLHAATAGLPLSLFAMFSSAAGVMGSPGQANYAAANAFCDALAAHRQARGLPGLSVAWGLWAQSSEMTGKLAATDRARMSRSGIAAMSSEKALGLLDAACTQGGPLCVAAAVDPAGVAGGDLPAVLRGLVAGRTGRRMAAGEAGVSGLVA
;
A
#
# COMPACT_ATOMS: atom_id res chain seq x y z
N MET A 1 33.19 72.43 17.83
CA MET A 1 34.38 72.81 18.62
C MET A 1 35.58 72.09 18.04
N ASP A 2 36.67 72.80 17.75
CA ASP A 2 37.94 72.15 17.38
C ASP A 2 38.70 71.78 18.67
N TRP A 3 38.57 70.52 19.07
CA TRP A 3 39.19 70.01 20.28
C TRP A 3 40.72 69.89 20.17
N ARG A 4 41.30 69.95 18.95
CA ARG A 4 42.75 69.83 18.75
C ARG A 4 43.52 71.05 19.24
N ALA A 5 42.90 72.23 19.25
CA ALA A 5 43.49 73.44 19.82
C ALA A 5 43.52 73.41 21.37
N ALA A 6 42.66 72.61 22.00
CA ALA A 6 42.52 72.54 23.47
C ALA A 6 43.38 71.45 24.13
N PHE A 7 43.89 70.48 23.36
CA PHE A 7 44.71 69.36 23.86
C PHE A 7 45.99 69.17 23.03
N PRO A 8 47.03 70.02 23.23
CA PRO A 8 48.23 70.04 22.39
C PRO A 8 49.41 69.15 22.88
N ALA A 9 49.20 68.16 23.74
CA ALA A 9 50.29 67.31 24.27
C ALA A 9 49.97 65.80 24.24
N ASP A 10 51.03 65.01 24.06
CA ASP A 10 51.05 63.54 23.87
C ASP A 10 50.91 62.79 25.21
N PRO A 11 50.17 61.67 25.30
CA PRO A 11 49.47 60.99 24.21
C PRO A 11 48.20 61.68 23.73
N THR A 12 48.01 61.65 22.41
CA THR A 12 46.81 62.20 21.74
C THR A 12 45.52 61.61 22.33
N PRO A 13 44.50 62.42 22.68
CA PRO A 13 43.23 61.91 23.17
C PRO A 13 42.56 60.99 22.14
N ARG A 14 42.24 59.76 22.53
CA ARG A 14 41.53 58.80 21.68
C ARG A 14 40.02 58.90 21.92
N THR A 15 39.24 58.89 20.85
CA THR A 15 37.80 58.66 20.92
C THR A 15 37.55 57.23 21.38
N VAL A 16 36.67 57.06 22.37
CA VAL A 16 36.23 55.75 22.83
C VAL A 16 34.75 55.60 22.48
N ASP A 17 34.36 54.42 22.01
CA ASP A 17 32.95 54.14 21.73
C ASP A 17 32.17 54.14 23.04
N LEU A 18 31.19 55.05 23.11
CA LEU A 18 30.22 55.07 24.19
C LEU A 18 29.07 54.13 23.83
N PRO A 19 28.34 53.60 24.83
CA PRO A 19 27.13 52.84 24.59
C PRO A 19 26.21 53.58 23.62
N THR A 20 25.64 52.84 22.68
CA THR A 20 24.73 53.41 21.69
C THR A 20 23.49 54.01 22.35
N TYR A 21 22.75 54.82 21.59
CA TYR A 21 21.50 55.43 22.05
C TYR A 21 20.60 54.40 22.73
N ALA A 22 20.18 54.68 23.97
CA ALA A 22 19.27 53.83 24.72
C ALA A 22 17.86 53.97 24.11
N PHE A 23 17.56 53.12 23.13
CA PHE A 23 16.21 53.05 22.56
C PHE A 23 15.19 52.80 23.68
N GLN A 24 14.00 53.38 23.57
CA GLN A 24 12.96 53.24 24.60
C GLN A 24 12.35 51.82 24.71
N HIS A 25 12.76 50.89 23.83
CA HIS A 25 12.36 49.47 23.81
C HIS A 25 10.84 49.24 23.93
N GLN A 26 10.03 50.17 23.38
CA GLN A 26 8.58 49.98 23.31
C GLN A 26 8.23 48.99 22.19
N ARG A 27 7.40 48.00 22.53
CA ARG A 27 6.99 46.92 21.63
C ARG A 27 5.86 47.40 20.70
N TYR A 28 6.20 47.66 19.45
CA TYR A 28 5.25 48.00 18.39
C TYR A 28 5.03 46.78 17.47
N TRP A 29 4.23 45.82 17.93
CA TRP A 29 3.81 44.63 17.17
C TRP A 29 2.29 44.58 17.10
N MET A 30 1.71 44.08 16.01
CA MET A 30 0.29 43.71 15.97
C MET A 30 0.10 42.52 16.91
N ASN A 31 -0.48 42.77 18.09
CA ASN A 31 -0.83 41.70 19.02
C ASN A 31 -2.09 41.00 18.48
N GLY A 32 -1.93 39.78 17.96
CA GLY A 32 -3.08 38.91 17.73
C GLY A 32 -3.80 38.69 19.06
N SER A 33 -5.07 39.06 19.13
CA SER A 33 -5.93 38.80 20.28
C SER A 33 -6.39 37.34 20.23
N GLY A 34 -5.61 36.44 20.83
CA GLY A 34 -5.97 35.04 21.01
C GLY A 34 -4.88 34.32 21.80
N ALA A 35 -5.26 33.52 22.80
CA ALA A 35 -4.32 32.62 23.45
C ALA A 35 -3.84 31.58 22.43
N VAL A 36 -2.54 31.25 22.45
CA VAL A 36 -2.01 30.15 21.65
C VAL A 36 -2.75 28.88 22.04
N GLY A 37 -3.52 28.30 21.11
CA GLY A 37 -4.34 27.09 21.33
C GLY A 37 -5.85 27.31 21.35
N ASP A 38 -6.34 28.55 21.34
CA ASP A 38 -7.78 28.84 21.24
C ASP A 38 -8.23 28.89 19.76
N PRO A 39 -9.04 27.93 19.29
CA PRO A 39 -9.51 27.89 17.89
C PRO A 39 -10.40 29.09 17.54
N SER A 40 -10.97 29.79 18.53
CA SER A 40 -11.77 31.00 18.29
C SER A 40 -10.96 32.13 17.63
N GLY A 41 -9.65 32.20 17.91
CA GLY A 41 -8.73 33.14 17.28
C GLY A 41 -8.51 32.88 15.78
N LEU A 42 -8.85 31.68 15.30
CA LEU A 42 -8.84 31.28 13.89
C LEU A 42 -10.22 31.40 13.22
N GLY A 43 -11.23 31.90 13.95
CA GLY A 43 -12.62 31.96 13.49
C GLY A 43 -13.33 30.61 13.53
N LEU A 44 -12.79 29.63 14.26
CA LEU A 44 -13.39 28.30 14.43
C LEU A 44 -14.11 28.20 15.80
N VAL A 45 -14.99 27.22 15.95
CA VAL A 45 -15.67 26.97 17.23
C VAL A 45 -14.83 25.99 18.05
N ALA A 46 -14.62 26.28 19.33
CA ALA A 46 -14.02 25.32 20.25
C ALA A 46 -14.98 24.16 20.47
N ALA A 47 -14.50 22.93 20.29
CA ALA A 47 -15.35 21.75 20.43
C ALA A 47 -15.48 21.28 21.90
N ASP A 48 -14.86 21.97 22.86
CA ASP A 48 -14.89 21.67 24.30
C ASP A 48 -14.65 20.17 24.61
N HIS A 49 -13.76 19.54 23.84
CA HIS A 49 -13.46 18.11 23.91
C HIS A 49 -11.95 17.86 24.00
N PRO A 50 -11.46 16.97 24.89
CA PRO A 50 -10.02 16.81 25.12
C PRO A 50 -9.21 16.34 23.91
N LEU A 51 -9.81 15.56 22.99
CA LEU A 51 -9.13 15.04 21.80
C LEU A 51 -9.55 15.73 20.48
N LEU A 52 -10.62 16.52 20.50
CA LEU A 52 -11.17 17.20 19.33
C LEU A 52 -11.19 18.69 19.64
N GLY A 53 -10.19 19.42 19.14
CA GLY A 53 -9.94 20.80 19.55
C GLY A 53 -10.88 21.81 18.89
N ALA A 54 -11.39 21.53 17.68
CA ALA A 54 -12.19 22.49 16.92
C ALA A 54 -13.33 21.83 16.14
N ALA A 55 -14.43 22.57 16.00
CA ALA A 55 -15.56 22.27 15.15
C ALA A 55 -15.68 23.32 14.04
N VAL A 56 -16.03 22.86 12.83
CA VAL A 56 -16.21 23.68 11.62
C VAL A 56 -17.52 23.28 10.96
N GLU A 57 -18.43 24.24 10.83
CA GLU A 57 -19.60 24.11 9.95
C GLU A 57 -19.25 24.72 8.60
N LEU A 58 -19.45 23.96 7.51
CA LEU A 58 -19.30 24.51 6.17
C LEU A 58 -20.44 25.50 5.88
N ALA A 59 -20.14 26.58 5.15
CA ALA A 59 -21.07 27.68 4.94
C ALA A 59 -22.38 27.29 4.22
N ASP A 60 -22.42 26.14 3.57
CA ASP A 60 -23.62 25.59 2.92
C ASP A 60 -24.49 24.74 3.87
N GLY A 61 -24.07 24.58 5.14
CA GLY A 61 -24.75 23.76 6.16
C GLY A 61 -24.74 22.26 5.85
N SER A 62 -24.01 21.83 4.82
CA SER A 62 -24.04 20.45 4.33
C SER A 62 -23.15 19.52 5.14
N THR A 63 -22.15 20.08 5.84
CA THR A 63 -21.12 19.29 6.51
C THR A 63 -20.67 19.97 7.80
N HIS A 64 -20.60 19.19 8.87
CA HIS A 64 -19.91 19.55 10.11
C HIS A 64 -18.65 18.72 10.24
N LEU A 65 -17.56 19.36 10.64
CA LEU A 65 -16.25 18.74 10.79
C LEU A 65 -15.74 19.01 12.20
N LEU A 66 -15.46 17.96 12.96
CA LEU A 66 -14.68 18.05 14.19
C LEU A 66 -13.25 17.58 13.90
N THR A 67 -12.25 18.26 14.46
CA THR A 67 -10.85 17.90 14.21
C THR A 67 -9.99 18.02 15.46
N GLY A 68 -8.97 17.17 15.52
CA GLY A 68 -8.04 17.10 16.64
C GLY A 68 -6.74 16.40 16.28
N ARG A 69 -5.88 16.22 17.29
CA ARG A 69 -4.58 15.58 17.15
C ARG A 69 -4.36 14.60 18.29
N ILE A 70 -3.92 13.40 17.97
CA ILE A 70 -3.61 12.34 18.95
C ILE A 70 -2.20 11.81 18.73
N SER A 71 -1.56 11.25 19.76
CA SER A 71 -0.23 10.64 19.66
C SER A 71 -0.16 9.37 20.52
N ALA A 72 0.92 8.58 20.36
CA ALA A 72 1.26 7.53 21.32
C ALA A 72 2.25 8.04 22.39
N GLY A 73 2.93 9.17 22.13
CA GLY A 73 4.04 9.67 22.93
C GLY A 73 3.85 11.13 23.34
N GLY A 74 3.35 11.32 24.56
CA GLY A 74 3.24 12.59 25.29
C GLY A 74 3.02 12.27 26.77
N GLY A 75 3.56 13.07 27.69
CA GLY A 75 3.68 12.72 29.12
C GLY A 75 2.38 12.39 29.87
N ASP A 76 1.21 12.64 29.27
CA ASP A 76 -0.13 12.39 29.81
C ASP A 76 -1.05 11.61 28.81
N ASP A 77 -0.49 10.97 27.77
CA ASP A 77 -1.27 10.40 26.65
C ASP A 77 -1.68 8.93 26.89
N TRP A 78 -2.80 8.71 27.60
CA TRP A 78 -3.31 7.39 27.97
C TRP A 78 -3.58 6.47 26.77
N LEU A 79 -3.83 7.02 25.57
CA LEU A 79 -4.09 6.25 24.35
C LEU A 79 -2.93 5.30 23.99
N GLY A 80 -1.69 5.63 24.37
CA GLY A 80 -0.52 4.79 24.14
C GLY A 80 -0.53 3.46 24.91
N GLU A 81 -1.43 3.31 25.89
CA GLU A 81 -1.50 2.15 26.79
C GLU A 81 -2.53 1.10 26.36
N HIS A 82 -3.25 1.32 25.26
CA HIS A 82 -4.16 0.31 24.68
C HIS A 82 -3.43 -0.51 23.61
N ILE A 83 -2.84 -1.63 24.03
CA ILE A 83 -2.03 -2.49 23.17
C ILE A 83 -2.77 -3.80 22.91
N VAL A 84 -3.03 -4.10 21.64
CA VAL A 84 -3.62 -5.37 21.20
C VAL A 84 -2.70 -6.00 20.16
N ALA A 85 -2.38 -7.28 20.31
CA ALA A 85 -1.49 -8.02 19.43
C ALA A 85 -0.08 -7.40 19.26
N ASN A 86 0.41 -6.68 20.29
CA ASN A 86 1.63 -5.85 20.30
C ASN A 86 1.56 -4.58 19.42
N ALA A 87 0.37 -4.15 19.00
CA ALA A 87 0.16 -2.88 18.31
C ALA A 87 -0.57 -1.89 19.23
N VAL A 88 -0.12 -0.64 19.26
CA VAL A 88 -0.81 0.45 19.96
C VAL A 88 -2.01 0.88 19.10
N LEU A 89 -3.22 0.69 19.59
CA LEU A 89 -4.46 0.99 18.87
C LEU A 89 -5.29 2.00 19.66
N ALA A 90 -5.88 2.99 18.99
CA ALA A 90 -7.00 3.70 19.59
C ALA A 90 -8.16 2.70 19.80
N PRO A 91 -8.74 2.62 21.01
CA PRO A 91 -9.81 1.69 21.32
C PRO A 91 -11.06 2.02 20.50
N GLY A 92 -11.86 1.00 20.15
CA GLY A 92 -13.14 1.22 19.47
C GLY A 92 -14.06 2.17 20.26
N ALA A 93 -13.96 2.14 21.59
CA ALA A 93 -14.64 3.07 22.51
C ALA A 93 -14.32 4.54 22.23
N ALA A 94 -13.09 4.88 21.80
CA ALA A 94 -12.74 6.27 21.46
C ALA A 94 -13.45 6.73 20.18
N LEU A 95 -13.59 5.86 19.19
CA LEU A 95 -14.29 6.19 17.94
C LEU A 95 -15.79 6.39 18.18
N VAL A 96 -16.40 5.59 19.06
CA VAL A 96 -17.79 5.76 19.51
C VAL A 96 -17.96 7.08 20.24
N GLU A 97 -17.07 7.41 21.15
CA GLU A 97 -17.09 8.66 21.91
C GLU A 97 -17.00 9.88 20.97
N TRP A 98 -16.08 9.86 19.99
CA TRP A 98 -15.96 10.92 19.00
C TRP A 98 -17.22 11.09 18.14
N ALA A 99 -17.87 9.97 17.79
CA ALA A 99 -19.13 9.99 17.06
C ALA A 99 -20.30 10.53 17.91
N LEU A 100 -20.33 10.23 19.22
CA LEU A 100 -21.31 10.81 20.16
C LEU A 100 -21.10 12.33 20.30
N ARG A 101 -19.85 12.79 20.47
CA ARG A 101 -19.55 14.22 20.50
C ARG A 101 -19.96 14.91 19.20
N ALA A 102 -19.74 14.26 18.05
CA ALA A 102 -20.20 14.76 16.77
C ALA A 102 -21.72 14.77 16.63
N ALA A 103 -22.43 13.82 17.24
CA ALA A 103 -23.89 13.79 17.31
C ALA A 103 -24.43 14.98 18.11
N ASP A 104 -23.84 15.28 19.27
CA ASP A 104 -24.21 16.45 20.08
C ASP A 104 -24.05 17.76 19.29
N GLU A 105 -22.98 17.88 18.49
CA GLU A 105 -22.71 19.07 17.65
C GLU A 105 -23.84 19.36 16.64
N VAL A 106 -24.47 18.30 16.12
CA VAL A 106 -25.52 18.41 15.09
C VAL A 106 -26.93 18.18 15.64
N GLY A 107 -27.08 18.05 16.97
CA GLY A 107 -28.35 17.82 17.64
C GLY A 107 -28.97 16.43 17.41
N CYS A 108 -28.15 15.43 17.07
CA CYS A 108 -28.57 14.02 17.03
C CYS A 108 -28.56 13.43 18.45
N GLY A 109 -29.41 12.43 18.71
CA GLY A 109 -29.57 11.81 20.03
C GLY A 109 -28.70 10.59 20.28
N GLY A 110 -28.00 10.10 19.26
CA GLY A 110 -27.12 8.95 19.37
C GLY A 110 -26.63 8.43 18.02
N ILE A 111 -26.10 7.21 18.06
CA ILE A 111 -25.55 6.49 16.92
C ILE A 111 -26.50 5.33 16.59
N GLU A 112 -27.06 5.32 15.39
CA GLU A 112 -27.87 4.20 14.89
C GLU A 112 -26.97 3.01 14.57
N GLU A 113 -25.89 3.26 13.82
CA GLU A 113 -24.89 2.28 13.42
C GLU A 113 -23.53 2.96 13.28
N LEU A 114 -22.46 2.31 13.74
CA LEU A 114 -21.08 2.69 13.48
C LEU A 114 -20.25 1.43 13.20
N ALA A 115 -19.86 1.25 11.95
CA ALA A 115 -19.01 0.17 11.49
C ALA A 115 -17.53 0.60 11.53
N LEU A 116 -16.70 -0.17 12.22
CA LEU A 116 -15.26 0.03 12.29
C LEU A 116 -14.60 -0.74 11.13
N GLN A 117 -14.10 0.01 10.15
CA GLN A 117 -13.56 -0.56 8.91
C GLN A 117 -12.14 -1.09 9.10
N VAL A 118 -11.27 -0.29 9.70
CA VAL A 118 -9.85 -0.62 9.91
C VAL A 118 -9.35 -0.07 11.25
N PRO A 119 -8.55 -0.83 12.00
CA PRO A 119 -7.99 -0.37 13.28
C PRO A 119 -7.20 0.93 13.14
N LEU A 120 -7.41 1.85 14.08
CA LEU A 120 -6.67 3.09 14.17
C LEU A 120 -5.39 2.86 14.99
N VAL A 121 -4.32 2.45 14.31
CA VAL A 121 -3.00 2.26 14.93
C VAL A 121 -2.38 3.61 15.26
N LEU A 122 -1.75 3.76 16.43
CA LEU A 122 -0.98 4.97 16.77
C LEU A 122 0.50 4.77 16.42
N PRO A 123 1.15 5.74 15.75
CA PRO A 123 2.55 5.61 15.39
C PRO A 123 3.45 5.70 16.64
N GLU A 124 4.58 4.97 16.63
CA GLU A 124 5.58 5.01 17.72
C GLU A 124 6.17 6.41 17.94
N SER A 125 6.19 7.25 16.90
CA SER A 125 6.61 8.64 16.97
C SER A 125 5.73 9.54 16.11
N GLY A 126 5.58 10.80 16.53
CA GLY A 126 4.69 11.78 15.89
C GLY A 126 3.24 11.69 16.38
N GLY A 127 2.33 12.27 15.62
CA GLY A 127 0.89 12.27 15.92
C GLY A 127 0.04 12.03 14.68
N LEU A 128 -1.25 11.81 14.90
CA LEU A 128 -2.26 11.74 13.86
C LEU A 128 -3.19 12.93 14.00
N ARG A 129 -3.52 13.57 12.88
CA ARG A 129 -4.68 14.44 12.76
C ARG A 129 -5.92 13.59 12.59
N ILE A 130 -6.95 13.91 13.33
CA ILE A 130 -8.26 13.24 13.29
C ILE A 130 -9.29 14.19 12.70
N GLN A 131 -10.18 13.64 11.90
CA GLN A 131 -11.36 14.33 11.40
C GLN A 131 -12.60 13.47 11.56
N VAL A 132 -13.63 14.02 12.19
CA VAL A 132 -14.97 13.44 12.24
C VAL A 132 -15.87 14.29 11.35
N VAL A 133 -16.34 13.71 10.25
CA VAL A 133 -17.12 14.39 9.22
C VAL A 133 -18.57 13.93 9.33
N VAL A 134 -19.47 14.86 9.59
CA VAL A 134 -20.92 14.62 9.62
C VAL A 134 -21.57 15.28 8.43
N GLY A 135 -22.36 14.53 7.67
CA GLY A 135 -23.05 15.00 6.48
C GLY A 135 -24.34 15.79 6.77
N ALA A 136 -25.01 16.17 5.69
CA ALA A 136 -26.28 16.88 5.74
C ALA A 136 -27.37 15.99 6.36
N ALA A 137 -28.37 16.61 6.98
CA ALA A 137 -29.55 15.89 7.45
C ALA A 137 -30.35 15.34 6.27
N ALA A 138 -30.68 14.05 6.33
CA ALA A 138 -31.71 13.45 5.51
C ALA A 138 -33.11 13.95 5.94
N GLU A 139 -34.15 13.63 5.16
CA GLU A 139 -35.53 14.03 5.44
C GLU A 139 -36.06 13.53 6.80
N ASP A 140 -35.53 12.41 7.27
CA ASP A 140 -35.86 11.79 8.57
C ASP A 140 -34.97 12.27 9.72
N GLY A 141 -34.10 13.26 9.47
CA GLY A 141 -33.18 13.84 10.45
C GLY A 141 -31.90 13.03 10.69
N ARG A 142 -31.71 11.88 10.02
CA ARG A 142 -30.47 11.09 10.12
C ARG A 142 -29.32 11.76 9.38
N ARG A 143 -28.10 11.49 9.83
CA ARG A 143 -26.87 12.05 9.24
C ARG A 143 -25.79 10.99 9.12
N ASP A 144 -25.12 10.92 7.97
CA ASP A 144 -23.90 10.12 7.82
C ASP A 144 -22.79 10.68 8.70
N VAL A 145 -22.00 9.80 9.34
CA VAL A 145 -20.76 10.16 10.05
C VAL A 145 -19.59 9.30 9.55
N ARG A 146 -18.42 9.91 9.43
CA ARG A 146 -17.17 9.23 9.04
C ARG A 146 -15.99 9.74 9.87
N ILE A 147 -15.12 8.84 10.30
CA ILE A 147 -13.94 9.16 11.12
C ILE A 147 -12.69 8.86 10.31
N TYR A 148 -11.83 9.86 10.16
CA TYR A 148 -10.59 9.78 9.39
C TYR A 148 -9.36 10.08 10.23
N SER A 149 -8.22 9.52 9.83
CA SER A 149 -6.91 9.91 10.35
C SER A 149 -5.90 10.17 9.24
N ARG A 150 -4.88 10.97 9.56
CA ARG A 150 -3.71 11.22 8.72
C ARG A 150 -2.51 11.57 9.59
N PRO A 151 -1.27 11.15 9.26
CA PRO A 151 -0.07 11.56 9.99
C PRO A 151 0.13 13.08 10.03
N ASP A 152 0.60 13.56 11.17
CA ASP A 152 1.00 14.94 11.39
C ASP A 152 2.47 15.13 10.95
N GLY A 153 2.68 15.55 9.70
CA GLY A 153 4.00 15.95 9.19
C GLY A 153 4.20 17.47 9.30
N GLU A 154 5.38 17.88 9.75
CA GLU A 154 5.79 19.30 9.76
C GLU A 154 6.04 19.80 8.32
N GLY A 155 5.43 20.95 7.98
CA GLY A 155 5.95 21.84 6.93
C GLY A 155 5.54 21.56 5.48
N ASP A 156 4.42 22.16 5.09
CA ASP A 156 4.14 22.88 3.84
C ASP A 156 4.67 22.38 2.45
N ALA A 157 3.73 22.35 1.50
CA ALA A 157 3.86 22.15 0.06
C ALA A 157 4.28 20.75 -0.46
N GLY A 158 3.28 19.88 -0.71
CA GLY A 158 3.30 19.06 -1.94
C GLY A 158 3.15 17.54 -1.86
N ALA A 159 2.81 16.94 -0.72
CA ALA A 159 2.52 15.50 -0.67
C ALA A 159 1.30 15.18 0.21
N ASP A 160 0.15 14.96 -0.43
CA ASP A 160 -1.07 14.44 0.21
C ASP A 160 -0.86 12.99 0.63
N ALA A 161 -0.49 12.76 1.89
CA ALA A 161 -0.89 11.53 2.54
C ALA A 161 -2.42 11.55 2.61
N GLY A 162 -3.08 10.66 1.86
CA GLY A 162 -4.54 10.57 1.83
C GLY A 162 -5.12 10.28 3.21
N TRP A 163 -6.32 10.80 3.49
CA TRP A 163 -7.06 10.49 4.72
C TRP A 163 -7.52 9.03 4.72
N LEU A 164 -7.25 8.30 5.80
CA LEU A 164 -7.72 6.92 5.99
C LEU A 164 -9.01 6.92 6.79
N CYS A 165 -10.07 6.32 6.25
CA CYS A 165 -11.35 6.14 6.95
C CYS A 165 -11.24 4.97 7.92
N HIS A 166 -11.52 5.20 9.19
CA HIS A 166 -11.49 4.18 10.25
C HIS A 166 -12.87 3.67 10.63
N ALA A 167 -13.87 4.54 10.58
CA ALA A 167 -15.25 4.19 10.85
C ALA A 167 -16.21 4.99 9.99
N GLU A 168 -17.33 4.37 9.65
CA GLU A 168 -18.46 5.02 9.01
C GLU A 168 -19.75 4.57 9.66
N GLY A 169 -20.76 5.44 9.65
CA GLY A 169 -22.00 5.17 10.36
C GLY A 169 -23.09 6.19 10.10
N VAL A 170 -24.16 6.05 10.87
CA VAL A 170 -25.35 6.91 10.83
C VAL A 170 -25.66 7.39 12.23
N LEU A 171 -25.80 8.71 12.37
CA LEU A 171 -26.31 9.38 13.55
C LEU A 171 -27.83 9.55 13.40
N SER A 172 -28.56 9.32 14.49
CA SER A 172 -30.01 9.40 14.51
C SER A 172 -30.51 10.48 15.45
N PRO A 173 -31.64 11.14 15.16
CA PRO A 173 -32.33 11.98 16.12
C PRO A 173 -32.70 11.19 17.38
N ALA A 174 -32.82 11.89 18.51
CA ALA A 174 -33.31 11.25 19.74
C ALA A 174 -34.71 10.65 19.49
N PRO A 175 -34.97 9.38 19.89
CA PRO A 175 -36.27 8.76 19.69
C PRO A 175 -37.37 9.54 20.43
N GLU A 176 -38.54 9.67 19.82
CA GLU A 176 -39.70 10.31 20.45
C GLU A 176 -40.06 9.57 21.76
N GLY A 177 -39.80 10.20 22.92
CA GLY A 177 -40.00 9.61 24.23
C GLY A 177 -38.75 9.12 24.97
N ALA A 178 -37.55 9.39 24.45
CA ALA A 178 -36.25 9.01 25.05
C ALA A 178 -36.14 9.27 26.57
N GLY A 179 -36.76 10.33 27.10
CA GLY A 179 -36.76 10.63 28.53
C GLY A 179 -37.54 9.66 29.44
N GLN A 180 -38.15 8.58 28.92
CA GLN A 180 -39.07 7.73 29.70
C GLN A 180 -38.68 6.24 29.84
N SER A 181 -37.62 5.72 29.19
CA SER A 181 -37.34 4.26 29.22
C SER A 181 -35.88 3.82 28.96
N ALA A 182 -34.88 4.47 29.55
CA ALA A 182 -33.53 3.90 29.60
C ALA A 182 -33.46 2.86 30.74
N GLU A 183 -32.96 1.66 30.46
CA GLU A 183 -32.77 0.62 31.48
C GLU A 183 -31.65 1.03 32.44
N GLY A 184 -31.99 1.34 33.69
CA GLY A 184 -31.02 1.57 34.77
C GLY A 184 -30.59 0.27 35.47
N LEU A 185 -29.56 0.37 36.30
CA LEU A 185 -29.08 -0.71 37.19
C LEU A 185 -29.26 -0.34 38.68
N GLY A 186 -30.34 0.39 38.97
CA GLY A 186 -30.71 0.82 40.32
C GLY A 186 -31.13 -0.35 41.23
N GLY A 187 -31.11 -0.09 42.55
CA GLY A 187 -31.48 -1.06 43.58
C GLY A 187 -30.28 -1.67 44.33
N THR A 188 -30.49 -2.83 44.95
CA THR A 188 -29.43 -3.55 45.68
C THR A 188 -28.38 -4.08 44.71
N TRP A 189 -27.12 -3.72 44.94
CA TRP A 189 -26.00 -4.07 44.07
C TRP A 189 -24.88 -4.76 44.86
N PRO A 190 -24.31 -5.87 44.35
CA PRO A 190 -24.73 -6.61 43.15
C PRO A 190 -26.14 -7.25 43.35
N PRO A 191 -26.87 -7.58 42.28
CA PRO A 191 -28.18 -8.22 42.36
C PRO A 191 -28.17 -9.52 43.19
N ALA A 192 -29.25 -9.75 43.93
CA ALA A 192 -29.37 -10.94 44.77
C ALA A 192 -29.35 -12.22 43.92
N GLY A 193 -28.33 -13.06 44.10
CA GLY A 193 -28.13 -14.30 43.34
C GLY A 193 -26.97 -14.25 42.34
N ALA A 194 -26.45 -13.06 42.03
CA ALA A 194 -25.26 -12.90 41.19
C ALA A 194 -24.02 -13.46 41.90
N LYS A 195 -23.25 -14.29 41.19
CA LYS A 195 -22.07 -14.98 41.76
C LYS A 195 -20.79 -14.21 41.43
N PRO A 196 -19.95 -13.87 42.42
CA PRO A 196 -18.69 -13.18 42.13
C PRO A 196 -17.77 -14.03 41.26
N VAL A 197 -17.07 -13.38 40.33
CA VAL A 197 -16.04 -13.98 39.48
C VAL A 197 -14.68 -13.53 39.98
N ASP A 198 -13.73 -14.46 40.09
CA ASP A 198 -12.37 -14.15 40.52
C ASP A 198 -11.58 -13.42 39.42
N LEU A 199 -11.04 -12.26 39.76
CA LEU A 199 -10.25 -11.40 38.87
C LEU A 199 -8.74 -11.48 39.13
N VAL A 200 -8.27 -12.30 40.07
CA VAL A 200 -6.83 -12.48 40.32
C VAL A 200 -6.15 -12.91 39.02
N GLY A 201 -5.11 -12.17 38.60
CA GLY A 201 -4.35 -12.40 37.36
C GLY A 201 -5.15 -12.16 36.06
N PHE A 202 -6.27 -11.44 36.10
CA PHE A 202 -7.10 -11.20 34.91
C PHE A 202 -6.34 -10.49 33.79
N TYR A 203 -5.65 -9.39 34.09
CA TYR A 203 -4.89 -8.63 33.08
C TYR A 203 -3.68 -9.39 32.56
N GLU A 204 -2.99 -10.18 33.40
CA GLU A 204 -1.89 -11.05 32.98
C GLU A 204 -2.36 -12.13 31.99
N ARG A 205 -3.53 -12.72 32.23
CA ARG A 205 -4.16 -13.66 31.28
C ARG A 205 -4.65 -12.97 30.00
N SER A 206 -5.09 -11.72 30.11
CA SER A 206 -5.52 -10.92 28.96
C SER A 206 -4.34 -10.58 28.07
N GLU A 207 -3.20 -10.20 28.65
CA GLU A 207 -1.93 -9.96 27.96
C GLU A 207 -1.46 -11.22 27.23
N ALA A 208 -1.48 -12.37 27.90
CA ALA A 208 -1.17 -13.66 27.27
C ALA A 208 -2.12 -14.03 26.12
N ALA A 209 -3.35 -13.50 26.12
CA ALA A 209 -4.32 -13.65 25.04
C ALA A 209 -4.23 -12.54 23.97
N GLY A 210 -3.23 -11.66 24.05
CA GLY A 210 -2.98 -10.60 23.08
C GLY A 210 -3.54 -9.23 23.46
N TYR A 211 -4.08 -9.02 24.66
CA TYR A 211 -4.60 -7.73 25.14
C TYR A 211 -3.73 -7.17 26.27
N ALA A 212 -2.70 -6.42 25.90
CA ALA A 212 -1.72 -5.85 26.82
C ALA A 212 -2.15 -4.45 27.28
N TYR A 213 -3.24 -4.38 28.06
CA TYR A 213 -3.76 -3.13 28.60
C TYR A 213 -2.81 -2.53 29.66
N GLY A 214 -2.33 -1.31 29.44
CA GLY A 214 -1.59 -0.53 30.43
C GLY A 214 -2.49 0.09 31.51
N PRO A 215 -1.90 0.75 32.52
CA PRO A 215 -2.59 1.23 33.73
C PRO A 215 -3.86 2.05 33.49
N SER A 216 -3.91 2.86 32.44
CA SER A 216 -5.05 3.72 32.09
C SER A 216 -6.30 2.92 31.68
N PHE A 217 -6.13 1.69 31.19
CA PHE A 217 -7.22 0.82 30.76
C PHE A 217 -7.60 -0.21 31.83
N GLN A 218 -6.86 -0.30 32.95
CA GLN A 218 -7.10 -1.31 33.98
C GLN A 218 -8.20 -0.89 34.99
N GLY A 219 -9.37 -0.49 34.49
CA GLY A 219 -10.48 0.06 35.29
C GLY A 219 -11.41 -0.96 35.99
N LEU A 220 -11.37 -2.23 35.59
CA LEU A 220 -12.27 -3.27 36.11
C LEU A 220 -12.03 -3.57 37.61
N ARG A 221 -13.05 -3.40 38.45
CA ARG A 221 -12.96 -3.55 39.92
C ARG A 221 -13.54 -4.85 40.43
N ALA A 222 -14.71 -5.23 39.93
CA ALA A 222 -15.41 -6.44 40.34
C ALA A 222 -16.31 -6.94 39.22
N VAL A 223 -16.49 -8.26 39.14
CA VAL A 223 -17.38 -8.93 38.18
C VAL A 223 -18.24 -9.95 38.91
N TRP A 224 -19.51 -10.03 38.52
CA TRP A 224 -20.45 -11.06 38.93
C TRP A 224 -21.10 -11.70 37.71
N ARG A 225 -21.47 -12.96 37.82
CA ARG A 225 -22.25 -13.70 36.82
C ARG A 225 -23.68 -13.87 37.31
N ASP A 226 -24.64 -13.45 36.49
CA ASP A 226 -26.07 -13.60 36.73
C ASP A 226 -26.71 -14.30 35.52
N GLY A 227 -26.86 -15.62 35.60
CA GLY A 227 -27.25 -16.43 34.44
C GLY A 227 -26.20 -16.34 33.32
N ALA A 228 -26.63 -15.86 32.14
CA ALA A 228 -25.76 -15.59 30.98
C ALA A 228 -25.13 -14.19 31.03
N ASP A 229 -25.64 -13.30 31.87
CA ASP A 229 -25.16 -11.93 31.96
C ASP A 229 -23.90 -11.83 32.81
N LEU A 230 -23.04 -10.88 32.44
CA LEU A 230 -21.93 -10.42 33.26
C LEU A 230 -22.25 -9.03 33.79
N LEU A 231 -22.15 -8.88 35.09
CA LEU A 231 -22.30 -7.62 35.79
C LEU A 231 -20.92 -7.16 36.25
N ALA A 232 -20.60 -5.88 36.13
CA ALA A 232 -19.31 -5.37 36.55
C ALA A 232 -19.39 -3.99 37.22
N GLU A 233 -18.43 -3.74 38.10
CA GLU A 233 -18.09 -2.39 38.56
C GLU A 233 -16.77 -1.98 37.92
N VAL A 234 -16.75 -0.81 37.31
CA VAL A 234 -15.60 -0.25 36.60
C VAL A 234 -15.40 1.18 37.06
N ALA A 235 -14.15 1.55 37.34
CA ALA A 235 -13.79 2.91 37.70
C ALA A 235 -12.65 3.41 36.83
N LEU A 236 -12.72 4.67 36.41
CA LEU A 236 -11.70 5.32 35.59
C LEU A 236 -10.38 5.33 36.38
N PRO A 237 -9.30 4.72 35.86
CA PRO A 237 -8.00 4.77 36.52
C PRO A 237 -7.46 6.20 36.57
N GLU A 238 -6.76 6.56 37.65
CA GLU A 238 -6.11 7.89 37.76
C GLU A 238 -5.11 8.14 36.61
N ALA A 239 -4.47 7.10 36.10
CA ALA A 239 -3.54 7.17 34.97
C ALA A 239 -4.21 7.63 33.65
N ALA A 240 -5.52 7.43 33.52
CA ALA A 240 -6.27 7.85 32.34
C ALA A 240 -6.62 9.35 32.35
N GLY A 241 -6.42 10.05 33.47
CA GLY A 241 -6.79 11.46 33.63
C GLY A 241 -8.22 11.67 34.13
N GLU A 242 -8.75 12.88 33.88
CA GLU A 242 -10.08 13.30 34.32
C GLU A 242 -11.16 12.93 33.29
N ALA A 243 -12.40 12.70 33.76
CA ALA A 243 -13.54 12.40 32.89
C ALA A 243 -14.13 13.65 32.20
N ASP A 244 -13.69 14.84 32.59
CA ASP A 244 -14.25 16.12 32.15
C ASP A 244 -14.05 16.34 30.64
N GLY A 245 -15.11 16.84 29.97
CA GLY A 245 -15.12 17.12 28.53
C GLY A 245 -15.44 15.92 27.63
N PHE A 246 -15.40 14.69 28.15
CA PHE A 246 -15.89 13.51 27.43
C PHE A 246 -17.38 13.25 27.71
N GLY A 247 -18.09 12.72 26.72
CA GLY A 247 -19.43 12.16 26.97
C GLY A 247 -19.33 10.96 27.94
N ILE A 248 -18.40 10.06 27.66
CA ILE A 248 -17.93 9.02 28.58
C ILE A 248 -16.45 8.78 28.28
N HIS A 249 -15.59 8.75 29.30
CA HIS A 249 -14.15 8.60 29.05
C HIS A 249 -13.87 7.29 28.28
N PRO A 250 -13.13 7.30 27.15
CA PRO A 250 -12.99 6.10 26.34
C PRO A 250 -12.32 4.93 27.06
N ALA A 251 -11.33 5.19 27.93
CA ALA A 251 -10.73 4.15 28.76
C ALA A 251 -11.71 3.53 29.78
N LEU A 252 -12.71 4.30 30.26
CA LEU A 252 -13.77 3.78 31.13
C LEU A 252 -14.74 2.89 30.34
N LEU A 253 -15.16 3.35 29.15
CA LEU A 253 -16.05 2.59 28.28
C LEU A 253 -15.37 1.31 27.76
N ASP A 254 -14.09 1.37 27.41
CA ASP A 254 -13.31 0.20 27.00
C ASP A 254 -13.17 -0.82 28.14
N ALA A 255 -12.84 -0.36 29.35
CA ALA A 255 -12.79 -1.20 30.54
C ALA A 255 -14.15 -1.84 30.90
N ALA A 256 -15.27 -1.22 30.50
CA ALA A 256 -16.61 -1.80 30.62
C ALA A 256 -16.83 -3.03 29.72
N LEU A 257 -16.02 -3.21 28.67
CA LEU A 257 -16.07 -4.38 27.78
C LEU A 257 -15.20 -5.54 28.28
N HIS A 258 -14.22 -5.28 29.14
CA HIS A 258 -13.28 -6.30 29.65
C HIS A 258 -13.95 -7.56 30.24
N PRO A 259 -15.10 -7.48 30.96
CA PRO A 259 -15.78 -8.68 31.44
C PRO A 259 -16.13 -9.66 30.32
N ALA A 260 -16.36 -9.20 29.08
CA ALA A 260 -16.68 -10.09 27.95
C ALA A 260 -15.57 -11.09 27.61
N LEU A 261 -14.31 -10.83 28.02
CA LEU A 261 -13.19 -11.77 27.91
C LEU A 261 -13.37 -13.02 28.79
N LEU A 262 -14.31 -12.99 29.76
CA LEU A 262 -14.63 -14.10 30.66
C LEU A 262 -15.73 -15.02 30.12
N LEU A 263 -16.31 -14.71 28.95
CA LEU A 263 -17.34 -15.54 28.32
C LEU A 263 -16.76 -16.82 27.68
N ASP A 264 -15.44 -16.87 27.42
CA ASP A 264 -14.75 -17.94 26.68
C ASP A 264 -14.10 -19.04 27.55
N THR A 265 -14.57 -19.27 28.78
CA THR A 265 -13.88 -20.15 29.73
C THR A 265 -14.16 -21.66 29.56
N GLY A 266 -14.45 -22.15 28.35
CA GLY A 266 -14.80 -23.56 28.09
C GLY A 266 -14.00 -24.21 26.95
N SER A 267 -13.02 -25.04 27.29
CA SER A 267 -12.49 -26.21 26.52
C SER A 267 -12.15 -26.13 25.01
N GLU A 268 -12.18 -24.97 24.34
CA GLU A 268 -11.85 -24.86 22.90
C GLU A 268 -10.58 -24.05 22.59
N ARG A 269 -9.81 -23.63 23.62
CA ARG A 269 -8.52 -22.92 23.44
C ARG A 269 -7.29 -23.82 23.41
N GLU A 270 -7.45 -25.14 23.36
CA GLU A 270 -6.37 -26.05 22.93
C GLU A 270 -6.42 -26.17 21.39
N GLY A 271 -6.11 -25.09 20.66
CA GLY A 271 -6.12 -25.17 19.19
C GLY A 271 -5.77 -23.92 18.37
N ASP A 272 -6.23 -22.71 18.73
CA ASP A 272 -6.10 -21.54 17.84
C ASP A 272 -5.33 -20.38 18.48
N GLY A 273 -4.00 -20.50 18.50
CA GLY A 273 -3.07 -19.58 19.17
C GLY A 273 -2.73 -18.30 18.39
N GLY A 274 -3.70 -17.65 17.75
CA GLY A 274 -3.40 -16.50 16.86
C GLY A 274 -4.50 -15.45 16.63
N GLN A 275 -5.63 -15.49 17.33
CA GLN A 275 -6.75 -14.57 17.08
C GLN A 275 -7.18 -13.76 18.32
N VAL A 276 -7.54 -12.49 18.11
CA VAL A 276 -8.12 -11.59 19.11
C VAL A 276 -9.50 -11.12 18.64
N LEU A 277 -10.45 -10.97 19.55
CA LEU A 277 -11.77 -10.39 19.26
C LEU A 277 -11.69 -8.87 19.35
N LEU A 278 -12.05 -8.19 18.26
CA LEU A 278 -12.10 -6.73 18.21
C LEU A 278 -13.54 -6.25 17.94
N PRO A 279 -13.93 -5.08 18.48
CA PRO A 279 -15.15 -4.39 18.07
C PRO A 279 -15.19 -4.18 16.55
N PHE A 280 -16.28 -4.57 15.92
CA PHE A 280 -16.51 -4.40 14.49
C PHE A 280 -17.68 -3.45 14.19
N ALA A 281 -18.80 -3.58 14.91
CA ALA A 281 -19.95 -2.72 14.70
C ALA A 281 -20.65 -2.38 16.02
N TRP A 282 -21.04 -1.11 16.17
CA TRP A 282 -21.83 -0.61 17.29
C TRP A 282 -23.19 -0.15 16.79
N ASN A 283 -24.26 -0.75 17.31
CA ASN A 283 -25.63 -0.45 16.89
C ASN A 283 -26.44 0.04 18.08
N GLY A 284 -27.21 1.10 17.87
CA GLY A 284 -28.07 1.70 18.87
C GLY A 284 -27.28 2.17 20.10
N VAL A 285 -26.34 3.10 19.93
CA VAL A 285 -25.61 3.73 21.04
C VAL A 285 -26.33 5.01 21.45
N SER A 286 -26.73 5.09 22.71
CA SER A 286 -27.33 6.30 23.30
C SER A 286 -26.57 6.70 24.55
N LEU A 287 -26.22 7.98 24.64
CA LEU A 287 -25.59 8.58 25.82
C LEU A 287 -26.65 9.38 26.59
N TRP A 288 -26.79 9.09 27.88
CA TRP A 288 -27.84 9.62 28.75
C TRP A 288 -27.30 10.61 29.78
N ALA A 289 -26.05 10.43 30.20
CA ALA A 289 -25.37 11.28 31.16
C ALA A 289 -23.86 11.30 30.87
N ALA A 290 -23.19 12.39 31.24
CA ALA A 290 -21.75 12.57 31.10
C ALA A 290 -21.05 12.76 32.45
N GLY A 291 -19.71 12.67 32.46
CA GLY A 291 -18.89 12.91 33.65
C GLY A 291 -18.84 11.74 34.66
N ALA A 292 -19.32 10.55 34.29
CA ALA A 292 -19.20 9.37 35.14
C ALA A 292 -17.73 8.91 35.24
N SER A 293 -17.23 8.75 36.47
CA SER A 293 -15.90 8.19 36.75
C SER A 293 -15.96 6.78 37.34
N THR A 294 -17.15 6.31 37.72
CA THR A 294 -17.43 4.95 38.18
C THR A 294 -18.78 4.50 37.64
N VAL A 295 -18.82 3.32 37.05
CA VAL A 295 -20.00 2.76 36.41
C VAL A 295 -20.27 1.33 36.83
N ARG A 296 -21.55 1.00 36.85
CA ARG A 296 -22.09 -0.36 36.88
C ARG A 296 -22.43 -0.77 35.46
N VAL A 297 -22.07 -1.98 35.10
CA VAL A 297 -22.20 -2.49 33.74
C VAL A 297 -22.97 -3.79 33.77
N ARG A 298 -23.90 -3.97 32.83
CA ARG A 298 -24.47 -5.27 32.47
C ARG A 298 -24.12 -5.57 31.02
N ILE A 299 -23.48 -6.70 30.79
CA ILE A 299 -23.20 -7.28 29.48
C ILE A 299 -24.09 -8.50 29.30
N THR A 300 -24.96 -8.47 28.30
CA THR A 300 -25.80 -9.60 27.93
C THR A 300 -25.34 -10.13 26.57
N PRO A 301 -24.81 -11.36 26.49
CA PRO A 301 -24.44 -11.96 25.21
C PRO A 301 -25.69 -12.40 24.43
N HIS A 302 -25.73 -12.13 23.13
CA HIS A 302 -26.77 -12.64 22.21
C HIS A 302 -26.13 -13.22 20.94
N GLY A 303 -26.58 -14.42 20.55
CA GLY A 303 -25.97 -15.23 19.51
C GLY A 303 -26.71 -15.13 18.19
N ASP A 304 -26.48 -14.04 17.44
CA ASP A 304 -27.09 -13.82 16.12
C ASP A 304 -26.05 -13.36 15.07
N GLY A 305 -24.83 -13.92 15.12
CA GLY A 305 -23.74 -13.58 14.20
C GLY A 305 -23.32 -14.73 13.27
N ALA A 306 -22.50 -14.41 12.27
CA ALA A 306 -21.82 -15.43 11.46
C ALA A 306 -20.85 -16.25 12.33
N GLU A 307 -20.36 -17.38 11.80
CA GLU A 307 -19.47 -18.30 12.52
C GLU A 307 -18.23 -17.55 13.05
N GLY A 308 -18.06 -17.50 14.38
CA GLY A 308 -16.96 -16.80 15.07
C GLY A 308 -17.27 -15.37 15.57
N GLU A 309 -18.39 -14.76 15.16
CA GLU A 309 -18.81 -13.44 15.66
C GLU A 309 -19.49 -13.52 17.04
N ARG A 310 -19.42 -12.43 17.80
CA ARG A 310 -20.14 -12.31 19.08
C ARG A 310 -20.93 -11.02 19.17
N GLY A 311 -22.23 -11.15 19.41
CA GLY A 311 -23.13 -10.05 19.77
C GLY A 311 -23.16 -9.83 21.29
N LEU A 312 -23.06 -8.57 21.71
CA LEU A 312 -23.15 -8.15 23.10
C LEU A 312 -24.09 -6.95 23.22
N ARG A 313 -25.04 -6.99 24.14
CA ARG A 313 -25.79 -5.81 24.58
C ARG A 313 -25.13 -5.22 25.83
N LEU A 314 -25.02 -3.89 25.89
CA LEU A 314 -24.38 -3.18 27.00
C LEU A 314 -25.35 -2.19 27.65
N VAL A 315 -25.46 -2.26 28.97
CA VAL A 315 -26.11 -1.23 29.79
C VAL A 315 -25.10 -0.72 30.79
N VAL A 316 -24.79 0.58 30.71
CA VAL A 316 -23.86 1.29 31.59
C VAL A 316 -24.67 2.27 32.42
N ALA A 317 -24.58 2.14 33.74
CA ALA A 317 -25.21 3.02 34.71
C ALA A 317 -24.15 3.59 35.65
N ASP A 318 -24.45 4.70 36.32
CA ASP A 318 -23.54 5.29 37.30
C ASP A 318 -23.48 4.47 38.61
N ALA A 319 -22.78 4.99 39.61
CA ALA A 319 -22.63 4.34 40.91
C ALA A 319 -23.93 4.20 41.71
N VAL A 320 -24.99 4.97 41.41
CA VAL A 320 -26.31 4.85 42.05
C VAL A 320 -27.28 4.00 41.22
N GLY A 321 -26.96 3.77 39.94
CA GLY A 321 -27.70 2.92 39.02
C GLY A 321 -28.54 3.69 38.00
N ASP A 322 -28.35 5.00 37.87
CA ASP A 322 -28.98 5.81 36.83
C ASP A 322 -28.25 5.61 35.49
N PRO A 323 -28.97 5.56 34.35
CA PRO A 323 -28.40 5.23 33.05
C PRO A 323 -27.38 6.28 32.58
N VAL A 324 -26.23 5.81 32.10
CA VAL A 324 -25.15 6.62 31.52
C VAL A 324 -25.05 6.38 30.02
N LEU A 325 -24.96 5.11 29.60
CA LEU A 325 -24.85 4.74 28.19
C LEU A 325 -25.52 3.39 27.94
N THR A 326 -26.22 3.26 26.82
CA THR A 326 -26.79 1.98 26.36
C THR A 326 -26.28 1.66 24.96
N VAL A 327 -26.00 0.37 24.71
CA VAL A 327 -25.67 -0.17 23.39
C VAL A 327 -26.58 -1.35 23.13
N ASP A 328 -27.41 -1.24 22.10
CA ASP A 328 -28.34 -2.32 21.73
C ASP A 328 -27.60 -3.54 21.22
N SER A 329 -26.58 -3.35 20.38
CA SER A 329 -25.71 -4.44 19.93
C SER A 329 -24.30 -3.98 19.56
N LEU A 330 -23.31 -4.50 20.27
CA LEU A 330 -21.90 -4.51 19.90
C LEU A 330 -21.56 -5.86 19.26
N VAL A 331 -21.11 -5.85 18.01
CA VAL A 331 -20.58 -7.04 17.32
C VAL A 331 -19.06 -7.04 17.42
N THR A 332 -18.49 -8.12 17.93
CA THR A 332 -17.04 -8.36 17.90
C THR A 332 -16.69 -9.50 16.93
N ARG A 333 -15.54 -9.36 16.27
CA ARG A 333 -15.03 -10.31 15.27
C ARG A 333 -13.62 -10.77 15.60
N PRO A 334 -13.27 -12.04 15.28
CA PRO A 334 -11.90 -12.48 15.36
C PRO A 334 -11.06 -11.77 14.30
N ALA A 335 -9.92 -11.24 14.73
CA ALA A 335 -8.88 -10.68 13.90
C ALA A 335 -7.59 -11.46 14.18
N SER A 336 -6.85 -11.82 13.13
CA SER A 336 -5.57 -12.49 13.34
C SER A 336 -4.53 -11.51 13.88
N VAL A 337 -3.75 -11.98 14.85
CA VAL A 337 -2.60 -11.26 15.42
C VAL A 337 -1.61 -10.87 14.31
N GLU A 338 -1.44 -11.74 13.31
CA GLU A 338 -0.59 -11.48 12.13
C GLU A 338 -1.14 -10.37 11.23
N GLN A 339 -2.46 -10.31 10.95
CA GLN A 339 -3.04 -9.20 10.18
C GLN A 339 -2.94 -7.87 10.93
N LEU A 340 -3.09 -7.85 12.26
CA LEU A 340 -2.96 -6.64 13.07
C LEU A 340 -1.51 -6.16 13.14
N ARG A 341 -0.56 -7.08 13.34
CA ARG A 341 0.88 -6.79 13.21
C ARG A 341 1.23 -6.38 11.80
N GLY A 342 0.65 -7.01 10.79
CA GLY A 342 0.77 -6.66 9.38
C GLY A 342 0.24 -5.27 9.11
N ALA A 343 -0.88 -4.83 9.69
CA ALA A 343 -1.39 -3.47 9.54
C ALA A 343 -0.53 -2.43 10.29
N ALA A 344 0.03 -2.80 11.45
CA ALA A 344 0.97 -1.95 12.21
C ALA A 344 2.36 -1.87 11.52
N ALA A 345 2.84 -2.98 10.96
CA ALA A 345 4.13 -3.10 10.26
C ALA A 345 4.05 -2.69 8.77
N ALA A 346 2.89 -2.76 8.13
CA ALA A 346 2.62 -2.22 6.78
C ALA A 346 2.34 -0.72 6.79
N ARG A 347 2.22 -0.11 7.99
CA ARG A 347 2.53 1.32 8.15
C ARG A 347 4.04 1.59 8.14
N GLY A 348 4.85 0.54 8.15
CA GLY A 348 6.23 0.54 7.68
C GLY A 348 6.27 0.81 6.17
N VAL A 349 6.39 2.10 5.87
CA VAL A 349 6.65 2.72 4.57
C VAL A 349 5.48 2.62 3.58
N ASP A 350 4.47 3.47 3.77
CA ASP A 350 3.44 3.75 2.77
C ASP A 350 4.08 3.98 1.38
N GLY A 351 3.75 3.09 0.43
CA GLY A 351 4.25 3.14 -0.94
C GLY A 351 5.08 1.94 -1.40
N LEU A 352 5.31 0.93 -0.55
CA LEU A 352 5.94 -0.34 -0.95
C LEU A 352 4.89 -1.44 -1.18
N PHE A 353 5.00 -2.13 -2.31
CA PHE A 353 4.08 -3.17 -2.74
C PHE A 353 4.83 -4.38 -3.33
N VAL A 354 4.17 -5.53 -3.34
CA VAL A 354 4.61 -6.75 -4.05
C VAL A 354 3.51 -7.23 -4.99
N LEU A 355 3.90 -7.99 -6.01
CA LEU A 355 2.96 -8.64 -6.92
C LEU A 355 2.58 -10.01 -6.33
N ASP A 356 1.33 -10.15 -5.93
CA ASP A 356 0.75 -11.40 -5.45
C ASP A 356 -0.11 -12.05 -6.54
N TRP A 357 -0.13 -13.38 -6.58
CA TRP A 357 -0.96 -14.14 -7.52
C TRP A 357 -2.13 -14.75 -6.78
N THR A 358 -3.31 -14.19 -7.00
CA THR A 358 -4.55 -14.61 -6.34
C THR A 358 -5.30 -15.63 -7.18
N PRO A 359 -5.88 -16.68 -6.58
CA PRO A 359 -6.62 -17.69 -7.33
C PRO A 359 -7.88 -17.06 -7.93
N LEU A 360 -8.13 -17.36 -9.21
CA LEU A 360 -9.38 -16.98 -9.86
C LEU A 360 -10.53 -17.80 -9.24
N PRO A 361 -11.65 -17.17 -8.79
CA PRO A 361 -12.76 -17.90 -8.19
C PRO A 361 -13.30 -18.96 -9.15
N GLN A 362 -13.49 -20.20 -8.69
CA GLN A 362 -14.07 -21.23 -9.55
C GLN A 362 -15.56 -20.94 -9.82
N PRO A 363 -16.06 -21.11 -11.05
CA PRO A 363 -17.47 -20.93 -11.34
C PRO A 363 -18.31 -21.94 -10.56
N THR A 364 -19.23 -21.44 -9.74
CA THR A 364 -20.25 -22.24 -9.05
C THR A 364 -21.44 -22.48 -9.99
N GLY A 365 -21.26 -23.36 -10.99
CA GLY A 365 -22.36 -23.79 -11.85
C GLY A 365 -21.90 -24.26 -13.24
N ALA A 366 -22.42 -25.39 -13.70
CA ALA A 366 -22.08 -26.03 -14.97
C ALA A 366 -22.84 -25.47 -16.20
N ASP A 367 -23.54 -24.34 -16.07
CA ASP A 367 -24.46 -23.81 -17.09
C ASP A 367 -24.04 -22.42 -17.62
N GLY A 368 -22.79 -22.29 -18.06
CA GLY A 368 -22.33 -21.19 -18.92
C GLY A 368 -22.26 -21.63 -20.38
N PRO A 369 -22.57 -20.77 -21.37
CA PRO A 369 -22.45 -21.14 -22.78
C PRO A 369 -20.97 -21.38 -23.11
N VAL A 370 -20.61 -22.64 -23.38
CA VAL A 370 -19.33 -22.99 -23.99
C VAL A 370 -19.32 -22.40 -25.39
N ALA A 371 -18.51 -21.37 -25.62
CA ALA A 371 -18.28 -20.83 -26.97
C ALA A 371 -17.97 -22.01 -27.91
N GLY A 372 -18.66 -22.05 -29.06
CA GLY A 372 -18.52 -23.15 -30.01
C GLY A 372 -17.07 -23.37 -30.40
N ARG A 373 -16.67 -24.64 -30.57
CA ARG A 373 -15.29 -25.03 -30.95
C ARG A 373 -14.74 -24.32 -32.19
N ASP A 374 -15.62 -23.78 -33.03
CA ASP A 374 -15.29 -23.15 -34.31
C ASP A 374 -14.82 -21.68 -34.19
N ASP A 375 -14.75 -21.13 -32.98
CA ASP A 375 -14.48 -19.70 -32.73
C ASP A 375 -13.05 -19.40 -32.21
N TRP A 376 -12.17 -20.41 -32.21
CA TRP A 376 -10.82 -20.33 -31.66
C TRP A 376 -9.77 -20.76 -32.69
N ALA A 377 -8.59 -20.12 -32.68
CA ALA A 377 -7.44 -20.53 -33.49
C ALA A 377 -6.14 -20.52 -32.67
N VAL A 378 -5.13 -21.28 -33.11
CA VAL A 378 -3.79 -21.31 -32.54
C VAL A 378 -2.79 -20.92 -33.61
N LEU A 379 -1.89 -20.00 -33.27
CA LEU A 379 -0.72 -19.61 -34.04
C LEU A 379 0.50 -20.27 -33.39
N ALA A 380 1.27 -20.99 -34.19
CA ALA A 380 2.55 -21.54 -33.78
C ALA A 380 3.69 -20.82 -34.50
N THR A 381 4.82 -20.65 -33.81
CA THR A 381 6.07 -20.16 -34.42
C THR A 381 6.75 -21.24 -35.27
N GLU A 382 6.55 -22.52 -34.93
CA GLU A 382 7.04 -23.70 -35.67
C GLU A 382 6.02 -24.86 -35.54
N GLY A 383 5.85 -25.69 -36.58
CA GLY A 383 5.01 -26.90 -36.51
C GLY A 383 3.80 -26.92 -37.45
N ALA A 384 2.75 -27.65 -37.07
CA ALA A 384 1.60 -27.98 -37.92
C ALA A 384 0.48 -26.91 -37.98
N HIS A 385 0.50 -25.92 -37.08
CA HIS A 385 -0.47 -24.82 -37.05
C HIS A 385 -0.01 -23.64 -37.94
N PRO A 386 -0.94 -22.88 -38.53
CA PRO A 386 -0.59 -21.71 -39.34
C PRO A 386 0.01 -20.59 -38.47
N ASP A 387 0.95 -19.84 -39.03
CA ASP A 387 1.37 -18.55 -38.47
C ASP A 387 0.33 -17.46 -38.77
N LEU A 388 0.59 -16.21 -38.38
CA LEU A 388 -0.34 -15.11 -38.65
C LEU A 388 -0.60 -14.94 -40.16
N GLU A 389 0.39 -15.17 -41.03
CA GLU A 389 0.20 -15.08 -42.48
C GLU A 389 -0.75 -16.17 -42.99
N GLY A 390 -0.64 -17.39 -42.46
CA GLY A 390 -1.55 -18.48 -42.72
C GLY A 390 -2.99 -18.19 -42.25
N LEU A 391 -3.16 -17.54 -41.09
CA LEU A 391 -4.48 -17.09 -40.63
C LEU A 391 -5.06 -16.03 -41.58
N LEU A 392 -4.26 -15.05 -42.00
CA LEU A 392 -4.71 -14.00 -42.92
C LEU A 392 -5.10 -14.58 -44.30
N ALA A 393 -4.33 -15.54 -44.82
CA ALA A 393 -4.68 -16.25 -46.06
C ALA A 393 -6.01 -17.01 -45.93
N ALA A 394 -6.26 -17.62 -44.78
CA ALA A 394 -7.55 -18.26 -44.49
C ALA A 394 -8.73 -17.27 -44.47
N LEU A 395 -8.52 -16.05 -43.97
CA LEU A 395 -9.52 -14.97 -44.03
C LEU A 395 -9.71 -14.45 -45.47
N ASP A 396 -8.65 -14.41 -46.27
CA ASP A 396 -8.71 -14.05 -47.69
C ASP A 396 -9.53 -15.08 -48.50
N ASP A 397 -9.45 -16.36 -48.12
CA ASP A 397 -10.25 -17.46 -48.67
C ASP A 397 -11.72 -17.47 -48.18
N GLY A 398 -12.12 -16.47 -47.38
CA GLY A 398 -13.51 -16.25 -46.95
C GLY A 398 -13.91 -16.96 -45.66
N LYS A 399 -12.96 -17.49 -44.87
CA LYS A 399 -13.25 -17.96 -43.51
C LYS A 399 -13.54 -16.77 -42.58
N SER A 400 -14.39 -17.00 -41.57
CA SER A 400 -14.65 -16.00 -40.53
C SER A 400 -13.45 -15.83 -39.59
N ALA A 401 -13.28 -14.62 -39.05
CA ALA A 401 -12.29 -14.36 -38.01
C ALA A 401 -12.68 -15.09 -36.71
N PRO A 402 -11.74 -15.80 -36.05
CA PRO A 402 -11.98 -16.40 -34.74
C PRO A 402 -12.08 -15.30 -33.67
N ALA A 403 -12.95 -15.48 -32.67
CA ALA A 403 -13.04 -14.59 -31.53
C ALA A 403 -11.77 -14.62 -30.64
N VAL A 404 -11.12 -15.78 -30.52
CA VAL A 404 -9.91 -15.95 -29.70
C VAL A 404 -8.79 -16.61 -30.49
N VAL A 405 -7.60 -16.00 -30.47
CA VAL A 405 -6.40 -16.54 -31.11
C VAL A 405 -5.30 -16.71 -30.07
N LEU A 406 -4.79 -17.93 -29.90
CA LEU A 406 -3.65 -18.21 -29.04
C LEU A 406 -2.37 -18.11 -29.85
N ALA A 407 -1.38 -17.35 -29.39
CA ALA A 407 -0.05 -17.31 -29.98
C ALA A 407 0.98 -17.79 -28.97
N GLU A 408 1.57 -18.96 -29.23
CA GLU A 408 2.56 -19.55 -28.34
C GLU A 408 3.96 -18.98 -28.61
N PHE A 409 4.63 -18.60 -27.52
CA PHE A 409 6.05 -18.26 -27.51
C PHE A 409 6.78 -19.36 -26.75
N PRO A 410 7.56 -20.21 -27.45
CA PRO A 410 8.24 -21.33 -26.82
C PRO A 410 9.25 -20.82 -25.79
N ARG A 411 9.45 -21.61 -24.73
CA ARG A 411 10.51 -21.38 -23.76
C ARG A 411 11.85 -21.44 -24.50
N SER A 412 12.75 -20.50 -24.24
CA SER A 412 14.09 -20.57 -24.81
C SER A 412 14.80 -21.83 -24.27
N ASP A 413 15.43 -22.63 -25.14
CA ASP A 413 16.20 -23.80 -24.72
C ASP A 413 17.29 -23.38 -23.72
N ALA A 414 17.16 -23.91 -22.50
CA ALA A 414 17.91 -23.47 -21.32
C ALA A 414 19.33 -24.03 -21.21
N ASP A 415 19.93 -24.47 -22.32
CA ASP A 415 21.35 -24.88 -22.38
C ASP A 415 22.30 -23.70 -22.65
N ALA A 416 21.76 -22.49 -22.90
CA ALA A 416 22.54 -21.25 -23.01
C ALA A 416 22.74 -20.61 -21.63
N ASP A 417 23.57 -21.22 -20.80
CA ASP A 417 23.84 -20.82 -19.40
C ASP A 417 24.67 -19.52 -19.28
N THR A 418 24.82 -18.73 -20.35
CA THR A 418 25.50 -17.43 -20.30
C THR A 418 24.51 -16.27 -20.29
N ALA A 419 24.68 -15.33 -19.36
CA ALA A 419 23.74 -14.21 -19.21
C ALA A 419 23.63 -13.31 -20.44
N THR A 420 24.67 -13.25 -21.27
CA THR A 420 24.65 -12.54 -22.55
C THR A 420 23.64 -13.16 -23.52
N ASP A 421 23.49 -14.49 -23.50
CA ASP A 421 22.51 -15.20 -24.32
C ASP A 421 21.08 -14.91 -23.83
N MET A 422 20.87 -14.79 -22.51
CA MET A 422 19.55 -14.41 -21.95
C MET A 422 19.09 -13.03 -22.43
N ALA A 423 19.96 -12.02 -22.42
CA ALA A 423 19.61 -10.67 -22.88
C ALA A 423 19.39 -10.60 -24.40
N ALA A 424 20.13 -11.37 -25.19
CA ALA A 424 19.93 -11.47 -26.63
C ALA A 424 18.60 -12.17 -26.97
N ALA A 425 18.31 -13.29 -26.30
CA ALA A 425 17.06 -14.03 -26.44
C ALA A 425 15.85 -13.18 -26.04
N GLY A 426 15.93 -12.48 -24.91
CA GLY A 426 14.85 -11.57 -24.48
C GLY A 426 14.58 -10.44 -25.48
N LEU A 427 15.61 -9.87 -26.10
CA LEU A 427 15.42 -8.85 -27.14
C LEU A 427 14.77 -9.44 -28.39
N ALA A 428 15.22 -10.62 -28.84
CA ALA A 428 14.66 -11.29 -30.01
C ALA A 428 13.17 -11.63 -29.79
N VAL A 429 12.83 -12.19 -28.64
CA VAL A 429 11.44 -12.49 -28.25
C VAL A 429 10.59 -11.22 -28.19
N ALA A 430 11.09 -10.13 -27.60
CA ALA A 430 10.37 -8.86 -27.56
C ALA A 430 10.18 -8.24 -28.97
N GLN A 431 11.16 -8.36 -29.86
CA GLN A 431 11.04 -7.91 -31.26
C GLN A 431 10.01 -8.73 -32.03
N HIS A 432 9.98 -10.05 -31.84
CA HIS A 432 8.99 -10.92 -32.46
C HIS A 432 7.57 -10.61 -31.96
N ALA A 433 7.41 -10.41 -30.64
CA ALA A 433 6.14 -9.97 -30.06
C ALA A 433 5.68 -8.61 -30.59
N LEU A 434 6.61 -7.66 -30.75
CA LEU A 434 6.30 -6.35 -31.33
C LEU A 434 5.76 -6.50 -32.76
N GLU A 435 6.42 -7.30 -33.60
CA GLU A 435 6.00 -7.54 -34.98
C GLU A 435 4.61 -8.19 -35.04
N LEU A 436 4.37 -9.22 -34.23
CA LEU A 436 3.07 -9.90 -34.13
C LEU A 436 1.96 -8.91 -33.74
N VAL A 437 2.18 -8.12 -32.68
CA VAL A 437 1.20 -7.13 -32.20
C VAL A 437 0.93 -6.06 -33.26
N GLN A 438 1.96 -5.56 -33.94
CA GLN A 438 1.79 -4.55 -34.98
C GLN A 438 1.00 -5.08 -36.17
N LYS A 439 1.30 -6.29 -36.65
CA LYS A 439 0.55 -6.94 -37.73
C LYS A 439 -0.90 -7.21 -37.31
N TRP A 440 -1.12 -7.68 -36.08
CA TRP A 440 -2.44 -7.90 -35.50
C TRP A 440 -3.29 -6.63 -35.45
N LEU A 441 -2.71 -5.51 -34.98
CA LEU A 441 -3.40 -4.22 -34.91
C LEU A 441 -3.66 -3.61 -36.29
N ALA A 442 -2.84 -3.94 -37.29
CA ALA A 442 -2.99 -3.45 -38.65
C ALA A 442 -4.11 -4.14 -39.45
N GLU A 443 -4.61 -5.29 -38.99
CA GLU A 443 -5.66 -6.06 -39.66
C GLU A 443 -7.07 -5.70 -39.12
N PRO A 444 -7.92 -4.99 -39.89
CA PRO A 444 -9.24 -4.59 -39.43
C PRO A 444 -10.21 -5.76 -39.19
N ARG A 445 -10.03 -6.90 -39.89
CA ARG A 445 -10.88 -8.09 -39.70
C ARG A 445 -10.69 -8.76 -38.34
N LEU A 446 -9.57 -8.47 -37.65
CA LEU A 446 -9.23 -8.98 -36.32
C LEU A 446 -9.52 -7.94 -35.23
N ALA A 447 -10.29 -6.88 -35.52
CA ALA A 447 -10.57 -5.81 -34.57
C ALA A 447 -11.34 -6.29 -33.34
N ASP A 448 -12.26 -7.22 -33.52
CA ASP A 448 -13.10 -7.81 -32.47
C ASP A 448 -12.49 -9.11 -31.89
N ALA A 449 -11.40 -9.61 -32.48
CA ALA A 449 -10.70 -10.79 -32.02
C ALA A 449 -9.72 -10.45 -30.89
N ARG A 450 -9.57 -11.39 -29.95
CA ARG A 450 -8.62 -11.29 -28.83
C ARG A 450 -7.40 -12.17 -29.07
N LEU A 451 -6.21 -11.56 -29.02
CA LEU A 451 -4.94 -12.28 -29.08
C LEU A 451 -4.48 -12.65 -27.67
N VAL A 452 -4.45 -13.95 -27.37
CA VAL A 452 -3.95 -14.53 -26.12
C VAL A 452 -2.51 -14.98 -26.36
N VAL A 453 -1.55 -14.28 -25.76
CA VAL A 453 -0.14 -14.65 -25.90
C VAL A 453 0.25 -15.60 -24.78
N VAL A 454 0.76 -16.77 -25.17
CA VAL A 454 1.02 -17.91 -24.30
C VAL A 454 2.52 -18.04 -24.07
N THR A 455 2.93 -18.06 -22.81
CA THR A 455 4.32 -18.26 -22.38
C THR A 455 4.42 -19.42 -21.38
N ARG A 456 5.65 -19.85 -21.06
CA ARG A 456 5.92 -20.95 -20.11
C ARG A 456 6.95 -20.56 -19.07
N GLY A 457 6.51 -20.37 -17.83
CA GLY A 457 7.36 -19.97 -16.71
C GLY A 457 7.91 -18.55 -16.83
N ALA A 458 7.20 -17.65 -17.53
CA ALA A 458 7.55 -16.23 -17.63
C ALA A 458 7.30 -15.46 -16.31
N VAL A 459 6.46 -16.01 -15.43
CA VAL A 459 6.12 -15.43 -14.13
C VAL A 459 6.26 -16.47 -13.03
N ALA A 460 6.67 -16.04 -11.84
CA ALA A 460 6.66 -16.87 -10.64
C ALA A 460 5.29 -16.70 -9.95
N VAL A 461 4.54 -17.80 -9.82
CA VAL A 461 3.23 -17.81 -9.13
C VAL A 461 3.38 -18.34 -7.71
N THR A 462 4.27 -19.31 -7.50
CA THR A 462 4.53 -19.91 -6.19
C THR A 462 6.04 -19.98 -5.90
N ASP A 463 6.43 -19.93 -4.63
CA ASP A 463 7.84 -19.97 -4.19
C ASP A 463 8.56 -21.29 -4.57
N ALA A 464 7.79 -22.35 -4.87
CA ALA A 464 8.31 -23.68 -5.20
C ALA A 464 8.61 -23.88 -6.70
N GLU A 465 8.37 -22.86 -7.54
CA GLU A 465 8.60 -22.97 -8.98
C GLU A 465 10.09 -22.81 -9.34
N GLY A 466 10.59 -23.72 -10.18
CA GLY A 466 11.90 -23.58 -10.82
C GLY A 466 12.02 -22.23 -11.54
N GLY A 467 13.22 -21.65 -11.57
CA GLY A 467 13.45 -20.24 -11.91
C GLY A 467 12.74 -19.69 -13.16
N THR A 468 12.43 -18.40 -13.12
CA THR A 468 11.72 -17.63 -14.16
C THR A 468 12.48 -17.58 -15.49
N ASP A 469 11.76 -17.76 -16.60
CA ASP A 469 12.25 -17.47 -17.95
C ASP A 469 12.33 -15.95 -18.15
N VAL A 470 13.56 -15.43 -18.06
CA VAL A 470 13.87 -14.01 -18.16
C VAL A 470 13.54 -13.43 -19.54
N ALA A 471 13.66 -14.23 -20.61
CA ALA A 471 13.34 -13.80 -21.96
C ALA A 471 11.82 -13.67 -22.15
N ALA A 472 11.05 -14.63 -21.65
CA ALA A 472 9.59 -14.58 -21.70
C ALA A 472 9.01 -13.46 -20.81
N ALA A 473 9.65 -13.13 -19.68
CA ALA A 473 9.26 -12.00 -18.84
C ALA A 473 9.34 -10.65 -19.59
N ALA A 474 10.31 -10.47 -20.48
CA ALA A 474 10.42 -9.27 -21.30
C ALA A 474 9.22 -9.06 -22.24
N LEU A 475 8.72 -10.15 -22.83
CA LEU A 475 7.49 -10.13 -23.62
C LEU A 475 6.30 -9.64 -22.79
N TRP A 476 6.19 -10.12 -21.54
CA TRP A 476 5.13 -9.69 -20.64
C TRP A 476 5.16 -8.18 -20.42
N GLY A 477 6.34 -7.58 -20.16
CA GLY A 477 6.47 -6.13 -20.02
C GLY A 477 5.98 -5.36 -21.27
N LEU A 478 6.32 -5.86 -22.47
CA LEU A 478 5.87 -5.29 -23.74
C LEU A 478 4.33 -5.35 -23.86
N LEU A 479 3.73 -6.52 -23.62
CA LEU A 479 2.29 -6.72 -23.78
C LEU A 479 1.45 -6.03 -22.71
N ARG A 480 1.96 -5.83 -21.49
CA ARG A 480 1.28 -4.97 -20.50
C ARG A 480 1.09 -3.54 -21.03
N SER A 481 2.08 -3.02 -21.76
CA SER A 481 1.93 -1.72 -22.43
C SER A 481 0.97 -1.78 -23.63
N ALA A 482 0.99 -2.89 -24.39
CA ALA A 482 0.02 -3.12 -25.48
C ALA A 482 -1.43 -3.13 -24.97
N GLN A 483 -1.68 -3.80 -23.83
CA GLN A 483 -2.96 -3.86 -23.14
C GLN A 483 -3.43 -2.48 -22.68
N ALA A 484 -2.52 -1.66 -22.14
CA ALA A 484 -2.84 -0.31 -21.72
C ALA A 484 -3.17 0.63 -22.89
N GLU A 485 -2.57 0.40 -24.07
CA GLU A 485 -2.89 1.16 -25.30
C GLU A 485 -4.16 0.68 -26.01
N ASN A 486 -4.45 -0.63 -25.91
CA ASN A 486 -5.55 -1.28 -26.63
C ASN A 486 -6.33 -2.22 -25.69
N PRO A 487 -7.17 -1.66 -24.78
CA PRO A 487 -7.96 -2.47 -23.84
C PRO A 487 -8.80 -3.53 -24.55
N GLY A 488 -8.89 -4.73 -23.98
CA GLY A 488 -9.65 -5.86 -24.52
C GLY A 488 -9.02 -6.60 -25.71
N ARG A 489 -8.03 -6.04 -26.41
CA ARG A 489 -7.43 -6.66 -27.61
C ARG A 489 -6.45 -7.80 -27.31
N PHE A 490 -5.84 -7.79 -26.12
CA PHE A 490 -4.77 -8.71 -25.74
C PHE A 490 -5.05 -9.37 -24.39
N ALA A 491 -4.59 -10.62 -24.23
CA ALA A 491 -4.48 -11.29 -22.94
C ALA A 491 -3.12 -12.01 -22.84
N LEU A 492 -2.60 -12.13 -21.62
CA LEU A 492 -1.37 -12.86 -21.31
C LEU A 492 -1.71 -14.13 -20.55
N LEU A 493 -1.14 -15.25 -20.97
CA LEU A 493 -1.31 -16.56 -20.33
C LEU A 493 0.06 -17.19 -20.09
N ASP A 494 0.41 -17.46 -18.84
CA ASP A 494 1.61 -18.23 -18.52
C ASP A 494 1.27 -19.64 -18.02
N LEU A 495 1.89 -20.65 -18.61
CA LEU A 495 1.69 -22.05 -18.29
C LEU A 495 2.84 -22.59 -17.42
N GLY A 496 2.51 -23.55 -16.55
CA GLY A 496 3.53 -24.29 -15.79
C GLY A 496 4.44 -25.12 -16.70
N PRO A 497 5.68 -25.40 -16.28
CA PRO A 497 6.65 -26.16 -17.09
C PRO A 497 6.22 -27.61 -17.35
N ASP A 498 5.40 -28.18 -16.46
CA ASP A 498 4.95 -29.57 -16.52
C ASP A 498 3.77 -29.82 -17.48
N LEU A 499 3.22 -28.76 -18.07
CA LEU A 499 2.07 -28.84 -18.97
C LEU A 499 2.56 -28.90 -20.42
N ASP A 500 2.73 -30.09 -21.00
CA ASP A 500 3.01 -30.20 -22.44
C ASP A 500 1.69 -30.08 -23.22
N LEU A 501 1.28 -28.85 -23.52
CA LEU A 501 0.22 -28.62 -24.48
C LEU A 501 0.83 -28.68 -25.88
N GLY A 502 0.82 -29.87 -26.49
CA GLY A 502 0.58 -29.91 -27.92
C GLY A 502 -0.79 -29.29 -28.12
N LEU A 503 -0.87 -28.01 -28.52
CA LEU A 503 -2.12 -27.28 -28.74
C LEU A 503 -2.90 -27.80 -29.96
N ASP A 504 -2.82 -29.11 -30.25
CA ASP A 504 -3.80 -29.82 -31.07
C ASP A 504 -5.12 -29.81 -30.30
N LEU A 505 -5.95 -28.81 -30.62
CA LEU A 505 -7.35 -28.75 -30.22
C LEU A 505 -8.18 -29.91 -30.83
N ASP A 506 -7.54 -30.78 -31.62
CA ASP A 506 -8.03 -32.06 -32.10
C ASP A 506 -7.82 -33.16 -31.05
N LEU A 507 -8.77 -33.23 -30.14
CA LEU A 507 -8.86 -34.18 -29.03
C LEU A 507 -9.01 -35.63 -29.50
N GLU A 508 -7.89 -36.34 -29.70
CA GLU A 508 -7.79 -37.79 -29.60
C GLU A 508 -6.67 -38.20 -28.63
N LEU A 509 -6.92 -38.13 -27.31
CA LEU A 509 -6.36 -39.01 -26.25
C LEU A 509 -7.00 -38.65 -24.89
N ASP A 510 -7.45 -39.66 -24.14
CA ASP A 510 -8.44 -39.58 -23.05
C ASP A 510 -7.97 -38.93 -21.73
N VAL A 511 -6.71 -38.46 -21.63
CA VAL A 511 -6.16 -37.89 -20.37
C VAL A 511 -5.93 -36.37 -20.49
N ASP A 512 -5.63 -35.84 -21.68
CA ASP A 512 -5.43 -34.40 -21.93
C ASP A 512 -6.73 -33.61 -22.09
N ARG A 513 -7.88 -34.28 -22.29
CA ARG A 513 -9.19 -33.62 -22.37
C ARG A 513 -9.54 -32.81 -21.13
N ALA A 514 -9.26 -33.34 -19.94
CA ALA A 514 -9.65 -32.68 -18.70
C ALA A 514 -8.89 -31.35 -18.56
N LEU A 515 -7.56 -31.36 -18.69
CA LEU A 515 -6.74 -30.14 -18.57
C LEU A 515 -7.01 -29.11 -19.69
N GLY A 516 -7.21 -29.56 -20.94
CA GLY A 516 -7.55 -28.67 -22.07
C GLY A 516 -8.93 -28.01 -21.95
N LEU A 517 -9.94 -28.70 -21.40
CA LEU A 517 -11.24 -28.13 -21.05
C LEU A 517 -11.09 -27.05 -19.96
N HIS A 518 -10.29 -27.31 -18.92
CA HIS A 518 -10.05 -26.34 -17.84
C HIS A 518 -9.30 -25.09 -18.31
N LEU A 519 -8.44 -25.19 -19.33
CA LEU A 519 -7.71 -24.02 -19.85
C LEU A 519 -8.62 -23.08 -20.65
N ARG A 520 -9.45 -23.62 -21.56
CA ARG A 520 -10.42 -22.80 -22.31
C ARG A 520 -11.43 -22.14 -21.38
N ASP A 521 -11.90 -22.87 -20.37
CA ASP A 521 -12.81 -22.34 -19.36
C ASP A 521 -12.12 -21.23 -18.56
N ALA A 522 -10.86 -21.41 -18.16
CA ALA A 522 -10.09 -20.39 -17.45
C ALA A 522 -9.85 -19.13 -18.29
N ILE A 523 -9.52 -19.28 -19.58
CA ILE A 523 -9.36 -18.13 -20.51
C ILE A 523 -10.70 -17.43 -20.70
N THR A 524 -11.79 -18.17 -20.96
CA THR A 524 -13.13 -17.60 -21.15
C THR A 524 -13.57 -16.84 -19.90
N GLN A 525 -13.38 -17.44 -18.73
CA GLN A 525 -13.66 -16.80 -17.45
C GLN A 525 -12.82 -15.54 -17.23
N ALA A 526 -11.52 -15.58 -17.56
CA ALA A 526 -10.66 -14.40 -17.48
C ALA A 526 -11.15 -13.29 -18.44
N VAL A 527 -11.60 -13.65 -19.65
CA VAL A 527 -12.20 -12.68 -20.58
C VAL A 527 -13.47 -12.07 -20.00
N ASP A 528 -14.38 -12.88 -19.46
CA ASP A 528 -15.65 -12.42 -18.87
C ASP A 528 -15.45 -11.52 -17.65
N LEU A 529 -14.42 -11.78 -16.86
CA LEU A 529 -14.04 -10.99 -15.68
C LEU A 529 -13.13 -9.80 -16.01
N ASP A 530 -12.85 -9.57 -17.30
CA ASP A 530 -11.92 -8.55 -17.76
C ASP A 530 -10.55 -8.64 -17.04
N GLU A 531 -10.03 -9.86 -16.96
CA GLU A 531 -8.72 -10.19 -16.44
C GLU A 531 -7.74 -10.34 -17.61
N PRO A 532 -6.87 -9.35 -17.87
CA PRO A 532 -5.99 -9.35 -19.04
C PRO A 532 -4.76 -10.26 -18.86
N GLN A 533 -4.54 -10.82 -17.67
CA GLN A 533 -3.36 -11.61 -17.33
C GLN A 533 -3.77 -12.82 -16.49
N LEU A 534 -3.26 -13.99 -16.88
CA LEU A 534 -3.56 -15.28 -16.26
C LEU A 534 -2.30 -16.12 -16.16
N ALA A 535 -2.16 -16.87 -15.09
CA ALA A 535 -1.21 -17.98 -15.00
C ALA A 535 -1.93 -19.25 -14.60
N VAL A 536 -1.58 -20.37 -15.21
CA VAL A 536 -2.13 -21.69 -14.87
C VAL A 536 -1.05 -22.55 -14.27
N ARG A 537 -1.31 -23.01 -13.03
CA ARG A 537 -0.43 -23.88 -12.26
C ARG A 537 -1.26 -24.96 -11.60
N ASN A 538 -0.84 -26.22 -11.72
CA ASN A 538 -1.53 -27.36 -11.08
C ASN A 538 -3.05 -27.39 -11.35
N GLY A 539 -3.46 -27.06 -12.58
CA GLY A 539 -4.88 -27.01 -12.98
C GLY A 539 -5.69 -25.86 -12.39
N ARG A 540 -5.05 -24.87 -11.73
CA ARG A 540 -5.71 -23.68 -11.18
C ARG A 540 -5.25 -22.43 -11.91
N ALA A 541 -6.19 -21.52 -12.14
CA ALA A 541 -5.97 -20.21 -12.72
C ALA A 541 -5.67 -19.17 -11.62
N TRP A 542 -4.69 -18.32 -11.89
CA TRP A 542 -4.20 -17.29 -10.99
C TRP A 542 -4.12 -15.96 -11.73
N VAL A 543 -4.48 -14.88 -11.04
CA VAL A 543 -4.45 -13.52 -11.58
C VAL A 543 -3.59 -12.61 -10.70
N PRO A 544 -2.80 -11.70 -11.30
CA PRO A 544 -1.87 -10.88 -10.56
C PRO A 544 -2.59 -9.71 -9.89
N ARG A 545 -2.18 -9.40 -8.65
CA ARG A 545 -2.66 -8.28 -7.83
C ARG A 545 -1.49 -7.60 -7.15
N LEU A 546 -1.53 -6.29 -7.10
CA LEU A 546 -0.61 -5.51 -6.30
C LEU A 546 -1.14 -5.49 -4.87
N VAL A 547 -0.33 -5.93 -3.92
CA VAL A 547 -0.66 -5.91 -2.49
C VAL A 547 0.43 -5.14 -1.73
N ARG A 548 0.07 -4.51 -0.61
CA ARG A 548 1.05 -3.80 0.21
C ARG A 548 2.08 -4.79 0.74
N ALA A 549 3.35 -4.43 0.66
CA ALA A 549 4.42 -5.28 1.17
C ALA A 549 4.29 -5.40 2.69
N SER A 550 4.30 -6.63 3.21
CA SER A 550 4.39 -6.94 4.63
C SER A 550 5.67 -7.73 4.91
N ALA A 551 6.05 -7.86 6.19
CA ALA A 551 7.19 -8.71 6.59
C ALA A 551 7.02 -10.17 6.12
N ASP A 552 5.78 -10.66 6.03
CA ASP A 552 5.45 -12.02 5.58
C ASP A 552 5.36 -12.17 4.05
N SER A 553 5.43 -11.06 3.31
CA SER A 553 5.47 -11.05 1.84
C SER A 553 6.84 -11.43 1.28
N GLY A 554 7.86 -11.57 2.14
CA GLY A 554 9.21 -12.00 1.78
C GLY A 554 9.37 -13.51 1.87
N PRO A 555 10.40 -14.10 1.23
CA PRO A 555 10.67 -15.53 1.33
C PRO A 555 10.93 -15.95 2.78
N LYS A 556 10.09 -16.85 3.34
CA LYS A 556 10.11 -17.26 4.75
C LYS A 556 11.42 -17.91 5.23
N GLU A 557 12.27 -18.35 4.30
CA GLU A 557 13.50 -19.12 4.60
C GLU A 557 14.80 -18.32 4.47
N ARG A 558 14.76 -17.04 4.07
CA ARG A 558 15.97 -16.23 4.00
C ARG A 558 16.19 -15.45 5.29
N GLY A 559 17.35 -15.65 5.91
CA GLY A 559 17.82 -14.82 7.01
C GLY A 559 17.90 -13.34 6.61
N THR A 560 17.95 -12.46 7.61
CA THR A 560 18.05 -11.00 7.44
C THR A 560 19.11 -10.66 6.40
N PRO A 561 18.84 -9.74 5.44
CA PRO A 561 19.84 -9.31 4.45
C PRO A 561 21.15 -8.97 5.15
N ALA A 562 22.26 -9.55 4.69
CA ALA A 562 23.57 -9.24 5.23
C ALA A 562 23.84 -7.74 5.02
N ALA A 563 24.13 -7.02 6.10
CA ALA A 563 24.50 -5.60 6.02
C ALA A 563 25.68 -5.44 5.05
N LEU A 564 25.63 -4.40 4.22
CA LEU A 564 26.77 -4.06 3.35
C LEU A 564 28.00 -3.80 4.21
N ASP A 565 29.11 -4.43 3.85
CA ASP A 565 30.41 -4.17 4.45
C ASP A 565 30.83 -2.71 4.17
N PRO A 566 31.01 -1.86 5.20
CA PRO A 566 31.44 -0.48 5.03
C PRO A 566 32.80 -0.35 4.34
N ASP A 567 33.68 -1.34 4.48
CA ASP A 567 35.02 -1.38 3.88
C ASP A 567 35.01 -1.99 2.46
N GLY A 568 33.86 -2.51 2.01
CA GLY A 568 33.64 -3.01 0.66
C GLY A 568 33.25 -1.92 -0.34
N THR A 569 33.48 -2.20 -1.63
CA THR A 569 33.13 -1.30 -2.74
C THR A 569 31.70 -1.56 -3.23
N VAL A 570 30.94 -0.49 -3.45
CA VAL A 570 29.65 -0.53 -4.17
C VAL A 570 29.80 0.06 -5.57
N LEU A 571 29.54 -0.76 -6.60
CA LEU A 571 29.52 -0.34 -8.01
C LEU A 571 28.12 0.16 -8.37
N MET A 572 28.04 1.37 -8.92
CA MET A 572 26.78 1.93 -9.36
C MET A 572 26.81 2.42 -10.81
N THR A 573 26.05 1.74 -11.66
CA THR A 573 25.85 2.19 -13.05
C THR A 573 24.76 3.25 -13.11
N GLY A 574 24.97 4.29 -13.94
CA GLY A 574 24.09 5.46 -13.94
C GLY A 574 24.28 6.36 -12.72
N GLY A 575 25.34 6.11 -11.92
CA GLY A 575 25.59 6.81 -10.67
C GLY A 575 25.90 8.30 -10.80
N THR A 576 26.21 8.78 -12.01
CA THR A 576 26.38 10.20 -12.32
C THR A 576 25.10 10.90 -12.80
N GLY A 577 23.99 10.17 -12.95
CA GLY A 577 22.68 10.73 -13.26
C GLY A 577 21.97 11.31 -12.02
N THR A 578 20.85 12.00 -12.20
CA THR A 578 20.11 12.64 -11.10
C THR A 578 19.71 11.66 -9.99
N LEU A 579 19.04 10.56 -10.35
CA LEU A 579 18.63 9.54 -9.37
C LEU A 579 19.85 8.82 -8.78
N GLY A 580 20.83 8.47 -9.63
CA GLY A 580 22.08 7.85 -9.20
C GLY A 580 22.83 8.70 -8.17
N GLY A 581 22.91 10.02 -8.35
CA GLY A 581 23.58 10.92 -7.41
C GLY A 581 22.89 10.96 -6.04
N LEU A 582 21.55 10.98 -6.01
CA LEU A 582 20.78 10.92 -4.76
C LEU A 582 20.99 9.60 -4.01
N VAL A 583 20.98 8.49 -4.74
CA VAL A 583 21.21 7.16 -4.18
C VAL A 583 22.65 7.05 -3.67
N ALA A 584 23.65 7.52 -4.41
CA ALA A 584 25.05 7.50 -3.96
C ALA A 584 25.23 8.26 -2.65
N GLU A 585 24.58 9.43 -2.53
CA GLU A 585 24.64 10.22 -1.31
C GLU A 585 23.96 9.53 -0.12
N HIS A 586 22.82 8.87 -0.36
CA HIS A 586 22.13 8.05 0.64
C HIS A 586 22.98 6.85 1.09
N LEU A 587 23.67 6.17 0.17
CA LEU A 587 24.57 5.06 0.51
C LEU A 587 25.68 5.50 1.47
N VAL A 588 26.26 6.69 1.27
CA VAL A 588 27.31 7.21 2.16
C VAL A 588 26.74 7.66 3.49
N ARG A 589 25.65 8.45 3.48
CA ARG A 589 25.08 9.04 4.70
C ARG A 589 24.39 8.03 5.61
N THR A 590 23.58 7.16 5.01
CA THR A 590 22.65 6.28 5.72
C THR A 590 23.26 4.89 5.86
N TRP A 591 23.77 4.32 4.77
CA TRP A 591 24.31 2.95 4.78
C TRP A 591 25.81 2.89 5.10
N ARG A 592 26.45 4.06 5.28
CA ARG A 592 27.86 4.20 5.65
C ARG A 592 28.83 3.51 4.70
N VAL A 593 28.49 3.45 3.41
CA VAL A 593 29.37 2.90 2.37
C VAL A 593 30.63 3.76 2.26
N GLY A 594 31.79 3.15 2.50
CA GLY A 594 33.09 3.84 2.45
C GLY A 594 33.67 3.96 1.04
N HIS A 595 33.31 3.08 0.11
CA HIS A 595 33.91 2.99 -1.23
C HIS A 595 32.86 2.93 -2.34
N LEU A 596 32.85 3.93 -3.22
CA LEU A 596 31.92 4.02 -4.35
C LEU A 596 32.65 3.98 -5.69
N LEU A 597 32.15 3.13 -6.59
CA LEU A 597 32.54 3.07 -7.99
C LEU A 597 31.39 3.54 -8.88
N LEU A 598 31.41 4.80 -9.31
CA LEU A 598 30.36 5.40 -10.14
C LEU A 598 30.69 5.20 -11.62
N VAL A 599 29.79 4.55 -12.35
CA VAL A 599 30.03 4.11 -13.72
C VAL A 599 29.06 4.80 -14.67
N SER A 600 29.59 5.39 -15.73
CA SER A 600 28.80 5.89 -16.86
C SER A 600 29.64 5.96 -18.12
N ARG A 601 29.02 5.96 -19.31
CA ARG A 601 29.74 6.09 -20.60
C ARG A 601 30.67 7.31 -20.68
N ARG A 602 30.28 8.42 -20.04
CA ARG A 602 31.06 9.67 -20.01
C ARG A 602 32.05 9.75 -18.84
N GLY A 603 31.96 8.85 -17.86
CA GLY A 603 32.83 8.82 -16.69
C GLY A 603 33.02 10.18 -16.01
N PRO A 604 34.26 10.60 -15.70
CA PRO A 604 34.56 11.90 -15.07
C PRO A 604 34.12 13.13 -15.87
N ASP A 605 33.79 12.98 -17.16
CA ASP A 605 33.34 14.06 -18.04
C ASP A 605 31.80 14.10 -18.16
N ALA A 606 31.08 13.27 -17.39
CA ALA A 606 29.64 13.40 -17.25
C ALA A 606 29.28 14.72 -16.53
N PRO A 607 28.23 15.44 -16.99
CA PRO A 607 27.80 16.68 -16.34
C PRO A 607 27.49 16.46 -14.85
N GLY A 608 28.07 17.27 -13.96
CA GLY A 608 27.85 17.17 -12.51
C GLY A 608 28.64 16.07 -11.79
N ALA A 609 29.41 15.24 -12.50
CA ALA A 609 30.09 14.08 -11.91
C ALA A 609 31.22 14.45 -10.95
N ARG A 610 32.00 15.51 -11.28
CA ARG A 610 33.08 15.99 -10.42
C ARG A 610 32.53 16.63 -9.16
N GLU A 611 31.47 17.44 -9.28
CA GLU A 611 30.78 18.05 -8.16
C GLU A 611 30.15 17.00 -7.24
N LEU A 612 29.56 15.95 -7.82
CA LEU A 612 29.03 14.81 -7.05
C LEU A 612 30.14 14.07 -6.31
N ALA A 613 31.25 13.74 -6.99
CA ALA A 613 32.38 13.06 -6.36
C ALA A 613 32.93 13.87 -5.17
N THR A 614 33.16 15.18 -5.35
CA THR A 614 33.62 16.05 -4.26
C THR A 614 32.63 16.12 -3.09
N ARG A 615 31.31 16.14 -3.35
CA ARG A 615 30.31 16.11 -2.26
C ARG A 615 30.37 14.79 -1.48
N LEU A 616 30.43 13.66 -2.18
CA LEU A 616 30.49 12.33 -1.56
C LEU A 616 31.80 12.12 -0.78
N GLU A 617 32.92 12.62 -1.30
CA GLU A 617 34.21 12.62 -0.60
C GLU A 617 34.17 13.50 0.65
N GLY A 618 33.51 14.66 0.59
CA GLY A 618 33.26 15.51 1.75
C GLY A 618 32.41 14.84 2.84
N LEU A 619 31.61 13.82 2.48
CA LEU A 619 30.82 13.01 3.41
C LEU A 619 31.60 11.80 3.96
N GLY A 620 32.85 11.59 3.52
CA GLY A 620 33.76 10.57 4.06
C GLY A 620 33.95 9.32 3.19
N ALA A 621 33.35 9.26 1.99
CA ALA A 621 33.55 8.12 1.08
C ALA A 621 34.74 8.34 0.13
N ARG A 622 35.35 7.25 -0.35
CA ARG A 622 36.27 7.27 -1.48
C ARG A 622 35.50 7.00 -2.77
N VAL A 623 35.59 7.92 -3.73
CA VAL A 623 34.82 7.83 -4.98
C VAL A 623 35.74 7.65 -6.18
N ARG A 624 35.51 6.57 -6.94
CA ARG A 624 36.12 6.36 -8.25
C ARG A 624 35.05 6.51 -9.33
N VAL A 625 35.24 7.44 -10.26
CA VAL A 625 34.35 7.60 -11.42
C VAL A 625 34.99 6.95 -12.64
N ALA A 626 34.34 5.96 -13.24
CA ALA A 626 34.84 5.20 -14.38
C ALA A 626 34.01 5.47 -15.66
N ALA A 627 34.72 5.67 -16.77
CA ALA A 627 34.14 5.76 -18.10
C ALA A 627 34.03 4.34 -18.71
N VAL A 628 32.87 3.71 -18.57
CA VAL A 628 32.63 2.35 -19.09
C VAL A 628 31.26 2.31 -19.76
N ASP A 629 31.20 1.69 -20.94
CA ASP A 629 29.94 1.32 -21.56
C ASP A 629 29.50 -0.06 -21.06
N VAL A 630 28.39 -0.09 -20.33
CA VAL A 630 27.87 -1.33 -19.72
C VAL A 630 27.29 -2.29 -20.77
N THR A 631 27.11 -1.82 -22.01
CA THR A 631 26.72 -2.69 -23.14
C THR A 631 27.89 -3.47 -23.73
N ASP A 632 29.12 -3.26 -23.26
CA ASP A 632 30.30 -4.04 -23.63
C ASP A 632 30.64 -5.02 -22.49
N ALA A 633 30.42 -6.30 -22.73
CA ALA A 633 30.65 -7.36 -21.75
C ALA A 633 32.11 -7.42 -21.27
N SER A 634 33.07 -7.22 -22.19
CA SER A 634 34.50 -7.26 -21.87
C SER A 634 34.88 -6.07 -21.00
N ALA A 635 34.37 -4.87 -21.33
CA ALA A 635 34.64 -3.67 -20.53
C ALA A 635 34.05 -3.78 -19.11
N VAL A 636 32.88 -4.39 -18.95
CA VAL A 636 32.28 -4.67 -17.62
C VAL A 636 33.13 -5.69 -16.84
N ALA A 637 33.59 -6.76 -17.50
CA ALA A 637 34.45 -7.75 -16.85
C ALA A 637 35.79 -7.16 -16.39
N GLU A 638 36.43 -6.33 -17.23
CA GLU A 638 37.66 -5.61 -16.88
C GLU A 638 37.44 -4.62 -15.72
N LEU A 639 36.32 -3.91 -15.72
CA LEU A 639 35.96 -2.99 -14.64
C LEU A 639 35.84 -3.71 -13.29
N VAL A 640 35.17 -4.86 -13.27
CA VAL A 640 34.96 -5.68 -12.07
C VAL A 640 36.28 -6.32 -11.62
N ALA A 641 37.08 -6.87 -12.54
CA ALA A 641 38.39 -7.43 -12.24
C ALA A 641 39.40 -6.39 -11.73
N GLY A 642 39.23 -5.13 -12.10
CA GLY A 642 40.05 -4.01 -11.65
C GLY A 642 39.62 -3.37 -10.32
N VAL A 643 38.66 -3.95 -9.59
CA VAL A 643 38.32 -3.50 -8.23
C VAL A 643 39.44 -3.91 -7.27
N ASP A 644 39.75 -3.03 -6.32
CA ASP A 644 40.80 -3.25 -5.33
C ASP A 644 40.50 -4.48 -4.47
N ALA A 645 41.47 -5.39 -4.34
CA ALA A 645 41.32 -6.59 -3.53
C ALA A 645 41.32 -6.29 -2.01
N GLU A 646 41.87 -5.14 -1.58
CA GLU A 646 41.77 -4.68 -0.19
C GLU A 646 40.36 -4.18 0.16
N HIS A 647 39.60 -3.75 -0.85
CA HIS A 647 38.25 -3.22 -0.73
C HIS A 647 37.31 -3.90 -1.75
N PRO A 648 37.02 -5.20 -1.57
CA PRO A 648 36.38 -6.03 -2.59
C PRO A 648 34.98 -5.51 -2.96
N LEU A 649 34.51 -5.86 -4.15
CA LEU A 649 33.15 -5.53 -4.58
C LEU A 649 32.13 -6.30 -3.73
N THR A 650 31.30 -5.59 -2.97
CA THR A 650 30.27 -6.17 -2.07
C THR A 650 28.85 -5.78 -2.46
N GLY A 651 28.69 -4.74 -3.28
CA GLY A 651 27.38 -4.29 -3.75
C GLY A 651 27.37 -3.83 -5.20
N VAL A 652 26.26 -4.07 -5.89
CA VAL A 652 25.97 -3.54 -7.23
C VAL A 652 24.61 -2.85 -7.23
N ILE A 653 24.56 -1.63 -7.78
CA ILE A 653 23.31 -0.93 -8.08
C ILE A 653 23.27 -0.57 -9.57
N HIS A 654 22.26 -1.08 -10.27
CA HIS A 654 22.00 -0.81 -11.67
C HIS A 654 20.91 0.25 -11.83
N ALA A 655 21.32 1.51 -11.97
CA ALA A 655 20.42 2.68 -12.07
C ALA A 655 20.45 3.35 -13.45
N THR A 656 20.95 2.67 -14.49
CA THR A 656 20.88 3.20 -15.86
C THR A 656 19.48 3.05 -16.45
N GLY A 657 19.07 4.08 -17.18
CA GLY A 657 17.82 4.07 -17.94
C GLY A 657 17.91 5.02 -19.12
N LEU A 658 17.30 4.61 -20.22
CA LEU A 658 17.07 5.43 -21.40
C LEU A 658 15.58 5.35 -21.73
N LEU A 659 14.96 6.50 -21.98
CA LEU A 659 13.59 6.57 -22.47
C LEU A 659 13.62 6.91 -23.95
N ASP A 660 12.83 6.19 -24.74
CA ASP A 660 12.63 6.43 -26.17
C ASP A 660 11.20 5.98 -26.55
N ASP A 661 10.24 6.60 -25.88
CA ASP A 661 8.82 6.25 -25.89
C ASP A 661 8.20 6.37 -27.30
N ALA A 662 7.35 5.42 -27.64
CA ALA A 662 6.52 5.41 -28.83
C ALA A 662 5.32 4.48 -28.61
N VAL A 663 4.14 4.88 -29.07
CA VAL A 663 2.96 3.99 -29.13
C VAL A 663 3.27 2.75 -29.97
N MET A 664 2.56 1.65 -29.71
CA MET A 664 2.81 0.35 -30.30
C MET A 664 2.94 0.37 -31.82
N THR A 665 2.07 1.12 -32.51
CA THR A 665 2.06 1.26 -33.98
C THR A 665 3.22 2.07 -34.55
N SER A 666 3.95 2.82 -33.72
CA SER A 666 5.11 3.64 -34.12
C SER A 666 6.41 3.18 -33.47
N GLN A 667 6.36 2.14 -32.65
CA GLN A 667 7.52 1.52 -32.04
C GLN A 667 8.33 0.78 -33.12
N THR A 668 9.66 0.79 -33.00
CA THR A 668 10.54 0.09 -33.96
C THR A 668 11.52 -0.84 -33.27
N PRO A 669 12.00 -1.90 -33.94
CA PRO A 669 13.03 -2.79 -33.39
C PRO A 669 14.30 -2.06 -32.93
N GLU A 670 14.68 -0.96 -33.60
CA GLU A 670 15.85 -0.17 -33.25
C GLU A 670 15.62 0.67 -31.99
N ARG A 671 14.42 1.24 -31.81
CA ARG A 671 14.03 1.94 -30.57
C ARG A 671 14.02 0.98 -29.40
N LEU A 672 13.45 -0.21 -29.61
CA LEU A 672 13.45 -1.30 -28.62
C LEU A 672 14.88 -1.69 -28.24
N ALA A 673 15.74 -1.99 -29.21
CA ALA A 673 17.13 -2.40 -28.97
C ALA A 673 17.96 -1.33 -28.24
N ARG A 674 17.76 -0.03 -28.55
CA ARG A 674 18.46 1.06 -27.86
C ARG A 674 18.12 1.15 -26.37
N VAL A 675 16.83 1.06 -26.04
CA VAL A 675 16.37 1.08 -24.63
C VAL A 675 16.79 -0.19 -23.90
N TRP A 676 16.66 -1.33 -24.57
CA TRP A 676 17.09 -2.64 -24.08
C TRP A 676 18.56 -2.67 -23.69
N ALA A 677 19.44 -2.18 -24.57
CA ALA A 677 20.89 -2.21 -24.36
C ALA A 677 21.30 -1.52 -23.05
N ALA A 678 20.75 -0.33 -22.79
CA ALA A 678 21.10 0.45 -21.60
C ALA A 678 20.65 -0.20 -20.27
N LYS A 679 19.71 -1.15 -20.32
CA LYS A 679 19.05 -1.71 -19.15
C LYS A 679 19.24 -3.22 -19.05
N ALA A 680 18.53 -3.99 -19.88
CA ALA A 680 18.59 -5.44 -19.86
C ALA A 680 19.99 -6.00 -20.19
N THR A 681 20.62 -5.52 -21.26
CA THR A 681 21.98 -5.97 -21.63
C THR A 681 23.02 -5.60 -20.56
N GLY A 682 22.97 -4.36 -20.05
CA GLY A 682 23.86 -3.94 -18.95
C GLY A 682 23.69 -4.77 -17.67
N ALA A 683 22.44 -5.06 -17.28
CA ALA A 683 22.14 -5.91 -16.13
C ALA A 683 22.65 -7.35 -16.31
N ALA A 684 22.51 -7.91 -17.52
CA ALA A 684 23.03 -9.24 -17.85
C ALA A 684 24.56 -9.32 -17.80
N HIS A 685 25.26 -8.31 -18.31
CA HIS A 685 26.72 -8.25 -18.22
C HIS A 685 27.21 -8.11 -16.77
N LEU A 686 26.54 -7.28 -15.96
CA LEU A 686 26.83 -7.17 -14.53
C LEU A 686 26.56 -8.50 -13.81
N HIS A 687 25.48 -9.20 -14.15
CA HIS A 687 25.19 -10.51 -13.60
C HIS A 687 26.35 -11.48 -13.89
N ALA A 688 26.76 -11.61 -15.17
CA ALA A 688 27.84 -12.52 -15.56
C ALA A 688 29.17 -12.18 -14.89
N ALA A 689 29.54 -10.88 -14.86
CA ALA A 689 30.80 -10.44 -14.28
C ALA A 689 30.87 -10.60 -12.74
N THR A 690 29.72 -10.75 -12.07
CA THR A 690 29.66 -10.78 -10.59
C THR A 690 29.09 -12.05 -9.99
N ALA A 691 28.69 -13.04 -10.81
CA ALA A 691 28.06 -14.28 -10.34
C ALA A 691 28.93 -15.08 -9.34
N GLY A 692 30.26 -15.02 -9.50
CA GLY A 692 31.21 -15.69 -8.60
C GLY A 692 31.69 -14.85 -7.41
N LEU A 693 31.18 -13.64 -7.22
CA LEU A 693 31.63 -12.72 -6.16
C LEU A 693 30.71 -12.78 -4.94
N PRO A 694 31.25 -12.57 -3.71
CA PRO A 694 30.48 -12.60 -2.48
C PRO A 694 29.71 -11.29 -2.26
N LEU A 695 28.81 -10.95 -3.19
CA LEU A 695 27.97 -9.77 -3.05
C LEU A 695 26.97 -9.94 -1.90
N SER A 696 26.69 -8.86 -1.19
CA SER A 696 25.57 -8.73 -0.25
C SER A 696 24.35 -8.07 -0.91
N LEU A 697 24.58 -7.27 -1.96
CA LEU A 697 23.53 -6.55 -2.68
C LEU A 697 23.73 -6.59 -4.20
N PHE A 698 22.66 -6.87 -4.93
CA PHE A 698 22.56 -6.63 -6.37
C PHE A 698 21.18 -6.03 -6.64
N ALA A 699 21.09 -4.70 -6.65
CA ALA A 699 19.83 -3.98 -6.83
C ALA A 699 19.71 -3.41 -8.25
N MET A 700 18.55 -3.58 -8.88
CA MET A 700 18.23 -3.05 -10.20
C MET A 700 17.08 -2.06 -10.06
N PHE A 701 17.25 -0.87 -10.64
CA PHE A 701 16.20 0.14 -10.68
C PHE A 701 15.33 -0.17 -11.88
N SER A 702 14.17 -0.76 -11.62
CA SER A 702 13.12 -1.03 -12.58
C SER A 702 12.11 0.13 -12.60
N SER A 703 10.95 -0.10 -13.19
CA SER A 703 9.86 0.87 -13.26
C SER A 703 8.52 0.17 -13.11
N ALA A 704 7.60 0.87 -12.45
CA ALA A 704 6.20 0.45 -12.34
C ALA A 704 5.55 0.19 -13.72
N ALA A 705 6.07 0.79 -14.80
CA ALA A 705 5.64 0.50 -16.17
C ALA A 705 5.89 -0.96 -16.62
N GLY A 706 6.94 -1.62 -16.10
CA GLY A 706 7.20 -3.04 -16.36
C GLY A 706 6.16 -3.97 -15.72
N VAL A 707 5.56 -3.52 -14.61
CA VAL A 707 4.59 -4.30 -13.82
C VAL A 707 3.15 -3.94 -14.16
N MET A 708 2.82 -2.67 -14.41
CA MET A 708 1.44 -2.25 -14.69
C MET A 708 1.16 -2.06 -16.18
N GLY A 709 2.21 -1.91 -16.99
CA GLY A 709 2.07 -1.37 -18.35
C GLY A 709 1.94 0.15 -18.33
N SER A 710 2.39 0.80 -19.39
CA SER A 710 2.24 2.24 -19.57
C SER A 710 2.14 2.56 -21.06
N PRO A 711 1.08 3.24 -21.52
CA PRO A 711 0.92 3.58 -22.93
C PRO A 711 2.15 4.28 -23.50
N GLY A 712 2.68 3.79 -24.62
CA GLY A 712 3.86 4.34 -25.29
C GLY A 712 5.21 3.86 -24.73
N GLN A 713 5.22 2.96 -23.73
CA GLN A 713 6.44 2.52 -23.05
C GLN A 713 6.77 1.04 -23.27
N ALA A 714 6.26 0.43 -24.34
CA ALA A 714 6.41 -1.00 -24.61
C ALA A 714 7.89 -1.47 -24.59
N ASN A 715 8.82 -0.68 -25.13
CA ASN A 715 10.25 -0.97 -25.10
C ASN A 715 10.86 -0.88 -23.70
N TYR A 716 10.52 0.17 -22.95
CA TYR A 716 11.00 0.40 -21.61
C TYR A 716 10.42 -0.66 -20.65
N ALA A 717 9.13 -0.94 -20.72
CA ALA A 717 8.46 -1.96 -19.93
C ALA A 717 9.06 -3.36 -20.17
N ALA A 718 9.36 -3.72 -21.43
CA ALA A 718 10.03 -4.98 -21.76
C ALA A 718 11.41 -5.10 -21.08
N ALA A 719 12.24 -4.05 -21.17
CA ALA A 719 13.58 -4.04 -20.57
C ALA A 719 13.54 -4.05 -19.04
N ASN A 720 12.53 -3.43 -18.43
CA ASN A 720 12.29 -3.48 -16.98
C ASN A 720 11.87 -4.88 -16.51
N ALA A 721 10.91 -5.51 -17.19
CA ALA A 721 10.44 -6.84 -16.85
C ALA A 721 11.55 -7.90 -16.97
N PHE A 722 12.48 -7.73 -17.91
CA PHE A 722 13.72 -8.51 -17.96
C PHE A 722 14.54 -8.38 -16.66
N CYS A 723 14.79 -7.15 -16.20
CA CYS A 723 15.52 -6.93 -14.94
C CYS A 723 14.78 -7.50 -13.72
N ASP A 724 13.46 -7.39 -13.70
CA ASP A 724 12.61 -7.95 -12.64
C ASP A 724 12.78 -9.47 -12.57
N ALA A 725 12.69 -10.16 -13.71
CA ALA A 725 12.91 -11.60 -13.78
C ALA A 725 14.37 -12.01 -13.53
N LEU A 726 15.35 -11.17 -13.91
CA LEU A 726 16.76 -11.42 -13.60
C LEU A 726 17.02 -11.37 -12.10
N ALA A 727 16.31 -10.52 -11.34
CA ALA A 727 16.41 -10.52 -9.88
C ALA A 727 15.92 -11.85 -9.30
N ALA A 728 14.74 -12.32 -9.75
CA ALA A 728 14.20 -13.62 -9.36
C ALA A 728 15.14 -14.77 -9.75
N HIS A 729 15.70 -14.74 -10.96
CA HIS A 729 16.66 -15.72 -11.44
C HIS A 729 17.93 -15.80 -10.58
N ARG A 730 18.47 -14.65 -10.14
CA ARG A 730 19.61 -14.59 -9.22
C ARG A 730 19.27 -15.18 -7.87
N GLN A 731 18.12 -14.79 -7.31
CA GLN A 731 17.64 -15.28 -6.03
C GLN A 731 17.44 -16.81 -6.03
N ALA A 732 16.87 -17.37 -7.11
CA ALA A 732 16.69 -18.82 -7.27
C ALA A 732 18.02 -19.62 -7.29
N ARG A 733 19.15 -18.95 -7.56
CA ARG A 733 20.50 -19.52 -7.53
C ARG A 733 21.27 -19.17 -6.24
N GLY A 734 20.59 -18.64 -5.23
CA GLY A 734 21.19 -18.23 -3.96
C GLY A 734 22.04 -16.96 -4.05
N LEU A 735 21.98 -16.23 -5.17
CA LEU A 735 22.67 -14.95 -5.33
C LEU A 735 21.79 -13.79 -4.87
N PRO A 736 22.36 -12.68 -4.36
CA PRO A 736 21.59 -11.47 -4.11
C PRO A 736 20.97 -10.97 -5.42
N GLY A 737 19.71 -10.55 -5.37
CA GLY A 737 18.98 -9.98 -6.48
C GLY A 737 17.76 -9.25 -5.97
N LEU A 738 17.64 -7.96 -6.27
CA LEU A 738 16.49 -7.14 -5.95
C LEU A 738 16.19 -6.25 -7.16
N SER A 739 14.94 -6.23 -7.60
CA SER A 739 14.45 -5.24 -8.55
C SER A 739 13.44 -4.34 -7.84
N VAL A 740 13.63 -3.03 -7.97
CA VAL A 740 12.70 -2.03 -7.43
C VAL A 740 12.02 -1.33 -8.59
N ALA A 741 10.75 -1.67 -8.82
CA ALA A 741 9.89 -1.06 -9.83
C ALA A 741 9.38 0.31 -9.33
N TRP A 742 10.12 1.36 -9.68
CA TRP A 742 9.83 2.73 -9.23
C TRP A 742 8.62 3.34 -9.93
N GLY A 743 7.75 3.95 -9.13
CA GLY A 743 6.80 4.98 -9.55
C GLY A 743 7.51 6.31 -9.84
N LEU A 744 6.74 7.39 -9.93
CA LEU A 744 7.27 8.69 -10.35
C LEU A 744 8.06 9.38 -9.22
N TRP A 745 9.28 9.85 -9.49
CA TRP A 745 10.04 10.72 -8.60
C TRP A 745 9.85 12.19 -8.99
N ALA A 746 9.55 13.07 -8.03
CA ALA A 746 9.30 14.48 -8.28
C ALA A 746 10.52 15.18 -8.93
N GLN A 747 11.71 14.97 -8.37
CA GLN A 747 12.94 15.66 -8.79
C GLN A 747 13.44 15.25 -10.19
N SER A 748 13.18 14.01 -10.64
CA SER A 748 13.50 13.60 -12.02
C SER A 748 12.56 14.21 -13.05
N SER A 749 11.32 14.54 -12.62
CA SER A 749 10.28 15.12 -13.47
C SER A 749 10.40 16.64 -13.66
N GLU A 750 11.19 17.34 -12.85
CA GLU A 750 11.39 18.79 -12.99
C GLU A 750 12.54 19.14 -13.94
N MET A 751 13.54 18.26 -14.04
CA MET A 751 14.78 18.53 -14.78
C MET A 751 14.77 18.04 -16.24
N THR A 752 13.78 17.21 -16.63
CA THR A 752 13.68 16.58 -17.97
C THR A 752 12.76 17.32 -18.97
N GLY A 753 12.17 18.47 -18.60
CA GLY A 753 11.44 19.34 -19.52
C GLY A 753 10.07 18.79 -20.00
N LYS A 754 9.65 19.12 -21.23
CA LYS A 754 8.29 18.86 -21.79
C LYS A 754 7.86 17.38 -21.80
N LEU A 755 8.78 16.41 -21.79
CA LEU A 755 8.44 14.99 -21.67
C LEU A 755 7.82 14.67 -20.29
N ALA A 756 8.33 15.29 -19.23
CA ALA A 756 7.89 15.02 -17.85
C ALA A 756 6.44 15.43 -17.55
N ALA A 757 5.88 16.39 -18.30
CA ALA A 757 4.48 16.78 -18.15
C ALA A 757 3.52 15.71 -18.73
N THR A 758 3.93 15.07 -19.82
CA THR A 758 3.16 14.00 -20.47
C THR A 758 3.21 12.73 -19.63
N ASP A 759 4.39 12.42 -19.08
CA ASP A 759 4.59 11.29 -18.17
C ASP A 759 3.86 11.48 -16.83
N ARG A 760 3.90 12.70 -16.25
CA ARG A 760 3.07 13.05 -15.09
C ARG A 760 1.59 12.87 -15.36
N ALA A 761 1.09 13.38 -16.49
CA ALA A 761 -0.32 13.25 -16.84
C ALA A 761 -0.71 11.79 -17.10
N ARG A 762 0.17 10.97 -17.70
CA ARG A 762 -0.05 9.54 -17.92
C ARG A 762 -0.09 8.75 -16.62
N MET A 763 0.87 8.98 -15.72
CA MET A 763 0.98 8.26 -14.44
C MET A 763 -0.10 8.68 -13.44
N SER A 764 -0.48 9.96 -13.42
CA SER A 764 -1.62 10.43 -12.60
C SER A 764 -2.93 9.74 -13.01
N ARG A 765 -3.16 9.53 -14.32
CA ARG A 765 -4.33 8.78 -14.82
C ARG A 765 -4.31 7.30 -14.44
N SER A 766 -3.14 6.71 -14.20
CA SER A 766 -3.00 5.33 -13.72
C SER A 766 -2.98 5.22 -12.19
N GLY A 767 -3.35 6.29 -11.47
CA GLY A 767 -3.39 6.32 -10.01
C GLY A 767 -2.01 6.37 -9.33
N ILE A 768 -0.94 6.76 -10.05
CA ILE A 768 0.41 6.89 -9.49
C ILE A 768 0.81 8.36 -9.38
N ALA A 769 1.00 8.82 -8.16
CA ALA A 769 1.47 10.16 -7.84
C ALA A 769 3.00 10.27 -7.83
N ALA A 770 3.50 11.50 -7.93
CA ALA A 770 4.92 11.78 -7.76
C ALA A 770 5.33 11.66 -6.29
N MET A 771 6.48 11.04 -6.03
CA MET A 771 7.08 10.89 -4.71
C MET A 771 8.23 11.86 -4.52
N SER A 772 8.41 12.38 -3.30
CA SER A 772 9.63 13.09 -2.94
C SER A 772 10.84 12.15 -2.98
N SER A 773 12.02 12.70 -3.22
CA SER A 773 13.27 11.92 -3.21
C SER A 773 13.51 11.26 -1.85
N GLU A 774 13.14 11.90 -0.75
CA GLU A 774 13.25 11.34 0.60
C GLU A 774 12.33 10.12 0.80
N LYS A 775 11.05 10.22 0.40
CA LYS A 775 10.12 9.08 0.46
C LYS A 775 10.65 7.91 -0.38
N ALA A 776 11.15 8.19 -1.57
CA ALA A 776 11.66 7.17 -2.45
C ALA A 776 12.95 6.51 -1.92
N LEU A 777 13.86 7.26 -1.29
CA LEU A 777 15.03 6.69 -0.63
C LEU A 777 14.64 5.83 0.60
N GLY A 778 13.64 6.25 1.39
CA GLY A 778 13.09 5.40 2.46
C GLY A 778 12.45 4.11 1.94
N LEU A 779 11.81 4.16 0.76
CA LEU A 779 11.30 2.96 0.08
C LEU A 779 12.41 2.05 -0.45
N LEU A 780 13.58 2.59 -0.81
CA LEU A 780 14.75 1.78 -1.16
C LEU A 780 15.24 1.00 0.06
N ASP A 781 15.31 1.65 1.23
CA ASP A 781 15.68 1.00 2.48
C ASP A 781 14.72 -0.14 2.81
N ALA A 782 13.41 0.10 2.69
CA ALA A 782 12.39 -0.90 2.93
C ALA A 782 12.40 -2.04 1.90
N ALA A 783 12.65 -1.75 0.62
CA ALA A 783 12.77 -2.80 -0.40
C ALA A 783 13.97 -3.72 -0.12
N CYS A 784 15.08 -3.17 0.38
CA CYS A 784 16.26 -3.96 0.76
C CYS A 784 15.98 -4.87 1.96
N THR A 785 15.12 -4.47 2.90
CA THR A 785 14.75 -5.31 4.07
C THR A 785 13.66 -6.33 3.77
N GLN A 786 12.83 -6.10 2.75
CA GLN A 786 11.70 -6.97 2.38
C GLN A 786 12.15 -8.38 1.92
N GLY A 787 13.32 -8.49 1.28
CA GLY A 787 13.96 -9.78 0.95
C GLY A 787 13.45 -10.49 -0.30
N GLY A 788 12.34 -10.06 -0.91
CA GLY A 788 11.81 -10.58 -2.17
C GLY A 788 12.58 -10.08 -3.41
N PRO A 789 12.41 -10.73 -4.57
CA PRO A 789 13.14 -10.39 -5.79
C PRO A 789 12.61 -9.13 -6.48
N LEU A 790 11.34 -8.78 -6.26
CA LEU A 790 10.67 -7.64 -6.90
C LEU A 790 9.80 -6.90 -5.88
N CYS A 791 10.04 -5.60 -5.74
CA CYS A 791 9.16 -4.67 -5.03
C CYS A 791 8.70 -3.57 -5.99
N VAL A 792 7.46 -3.11 -5.87
CA VAL A 792 6.97 -1.89 -6.51
C VAL A 792 6.96 -0.77 -5.49
N ALA A 793 7.73 0.29 -5.75
CA ALA A 793 7.82 1.45 -4.87
C ALA A 793 7.14 2.64 -5.55
N ALA A 794 5.90 2.94 -5.16
CA ALA A 794 5.06 3.95 -5.80
C ALA A 794 4.10 4.62 -4.81
N ALA A 795 3.78 5.90 -5.02
CA ALA A 795 2.64 6.53 -4.36
C ALA A 795 1.38 6.20 -5.15
N VAL A 796 0.60 5.22 -4.68
CA VAL A 796 -0.66 4.81 -5.32
C VAL A 796 -1.81 5.56 -4.65
N ASP A 797 -2.55 6.34 -5.44
CA ASP A 797 -3.82 6.96 -5.04
C ASP A 797 -4.96 6.34 -5.89
N PRO A 798 -5.64 5.30 -5.39
CA PRO A 798 -6.75 4.68 -6.10
C PRO A 798 -7.97 5.60 -6.24
N ALA A 799 -8.10 6.64 -5.41
CA ALA A 799 -9.21 7.58 -5.46
C ALA A 799 -9.06 8.62 -6.58
N GLY A 800 -7.84 8.85 -7.05
CA GLY A 800 -7.52 9.77 -8.15
C GLY A 800 -7.84 9.25 -9.56
N VAL A 801 -8.27 7.99 -9.71
CA VAL A 801 -8.66 7.42 -11.02
C VAL A 801 -10.03 7.95 -11.43
N ALA A 802 -10.03 9.11 -12.09
CA ALA A 802 -11.23 9.73 -12.63
C ALA A 802 -11.81 8.88 -13.79
N GLY A 803 -12.87 8.12 -13.50
CA GLY A 803 -13.67 7.41 -14.50
C GLY A 803 -13.30 5.94 -14.67
N GLY A 804 -14.02 5.06 -13.95
CA GLY A 804 -14.35 3.71 -14.39
C GLY A 804 -13.29 2.61 -14.30
N ASP A 805 -12.09 2.80 -14.87
CA ASP A 805 -11.23 1.66 -15.22
C ASP A 805 -9.89 1.67 -14.45
N LEU A 806 -9.95 1.17 -13.21
CA LEU A 806 -8.76 0.85 -12.43
C LEU A 806 -8.01 -0.32 -13.09
N PRO A 807 -6.69 -0.22 -13.35
CA PRO A 807 -5.89 -1.34 -13.86
C PRO A 807 -6.13 -2.62 -13.04
N ALA A 808 -6.31 -3.75 -13.71
CA ALA A 808 -6.72 -5.02 -13.07
C ALA A 808 -5.83 -5.41 -11.88
N VAL A 809 -4.52 -5.17 -12.00
CA VAL A 809 -3.53 -5.44 -10.95
C VAL A 809 -3.76 -4.58 -9.69
N LEU A 810 -4.33 -3.38 -9.79
CA LEU A 810 -4.63 -2.52 -8.65
C LEU A 810 -5.98 -2.83 -7.97
N ARG A 811 -6.83 -3.68 -8.56
CA ARG A 811 -8.16 -4.03 -8.01
C ARG A 811 -8.08 -4.60 -6.59
N GLY A 812 -6.98 -5.31 -6.27
CA GLY A 812 -6.71 -5.82 -4.92
C GLY A 812 -6.54 -4.74 -3.84
N LEU A 813 -6.18 -3.51 -4.22
CA LEU A 813 -6.03 -2.37 -3.29
C LEU A 813 -7.34 -1.64 -2.98
N VAL A 814 -8.42 -1.94 -3.73
CA VAL A 814 -9.73 -1.29 -3.60
C VAL A 814 -10.81 -2.25 -3.08
N ALA A 815 -10.53 -3.56 -3.09
CA ALA A 815 -11.41 -4.61 -2.57
C ALA A 815 -11.62 -4.42 -1.06
N GLY A 816 -12.78 -3.81 -0.74
CA GLY A 816 -13.14 -3.26 0.58
C GLY A 816 -14.15 -2.13 0.42
N ARG A 817 -14.18 -1.48 -0.75
CA ARG A 817 -15.23 -0.54 -1.17
C ARG A 817 -16.29 -1.29 -1.96
N THR A 818 -17.25 -1.91 -1.29
CA THR A 818 -18.50 -2.33 -1.93
C THR A 818 -19.23 -1.08 -2.42
N GLY A 819 -19.02 -0.73 -3.69
CA GLY A 819 -19.80 0.30 -4.37
C GLY A 819 -21.28 -0.09 -4.33
N ARG A 820 -22.11 0.70 -3.64
CA ARG A 820 -23.56 0.57 -3.70
C ARG A 820 -23.99 0.65 -5.17
N ARG A 821 -24.47 -0.46 -5.73
CA ARG A 821 -25.14 -0.47 -7.02
C ARG A 821 -26.45 0.30 -6.85
N MET A 822 -26.50 1.52 -7.38
CA MET A 822 -27.75 2.28 -7.51
C MET A 822 -28.70 1.49 -8.39
N ALA A 823 -29.91 1.21 -7.88
CA ALA A 823 -30.97 0.63 -8.68
C ALA A 823 -31.35 1.65 -9.77
N ALA A 824 -31.41 1.20 -11.03
CA ALA A 824 -31.93 2.02 -12.12
C ALA A 824 -33.43 2.26 -11.86
N GLY A 825 -33.78 3.51 -11.53
CA GLY A 825 -35.17 3.94 -11.48
C GLY A 825 -35.75 3.86 -12.89
N GLU A 826 -36.85 3.12 -13.03
CA GLU A 826 -37.63 3.05 -14.26
C GLU A 826 -37.92 4.46 -14.78
N ALA A 827 -37.45 4.75 -15.99
CA ALA A 827 -37.85 5.94 -16.73
C ALA A 827 -39.36 5.81 -17.02
N GLY A 828 -40.17 6.42 -16.15
CA GLY A 828 -41.60 6.57 -16.35
C GLY A 828 -41.86 7.23 -17.70
N VAL A 829 -42.51 6.47 -18.58
CA VAL A 829 -43.05 6.93 -19.86
C VAL A 829 -44.11 7.99 -19.56
N SER A 830 -43.73 9.26 -19.59
CA SER A 830 -44.71 10.35 -19.66
C SER A 830 -45.06 10.59 -21.13
N GLY A 831 -46.22 10.05 -21.51
CA GLY A 831 -46.82 10.28 -22.82
C GLY A 831 -47.18 11.73 -23.03
N LEU A 832 -46.73 12.29 -24.15
CA LEU A 832 -47.27 13.50 -24.76
C LEU A 832 -48.74 13.30 -25.14
N VAL A 833 -49.65 14.08 -24.56
CA VAL A 833 -50.85 14.59 -25.25
C VAL A 833 -51.13 16.02 -24.77
N ALA A 834 -51.50 16.86 -25.74
CA ALA A 834 -51.78 18.30 -25.68
C ALA A 834 -52.75 18.77 -24.59
#